data_AF-A0A2M8PX61-F1
#
_entry.id   AF-A0A2M8PX61-F1
#
_cell.length_a   1.000
_cell.length_b   1.000
_cell.length_c   1.000
_cell.angle_alpha   90.00
_cell.angle_beta   90.00
_cell.angle_gamma   90.00
#
_symmetry.space_group_name_H-M   'P 1'
#
loop_
_entity.id
_entity.type
_entity.pdbx_description
1 polymer ?
#
loop_
_entity_poly.entity_id
_entity_poly.type
_entity_poly.pdbx_seq_one_letter_code
_entity_poly.pdbx_strand_id
1 'polypeptide(L)'
;MTEQLPPQDLPEDIGGVTQPHHIDDDDDRDDTPDPNRTPVRPAVAPPPPEPLVSPQKHEPYMRSAEAERTQEAPRPDIYSQNTMPIPVQGVQPQKAADPLIDGNVPASVSYKRKRRQRKSMRRGCAISPSCLIGCFGVISVTIIAILFGGWLTYRSYTSNLNTLLDDFDVRIEERDFGTTFIYDRNGTELGKFAEQGRRERVPIEEIPDVVIYATIALEDDSFYENSGVDFSSILRALRDNLLQGEIVSGASTITQQVVRNLLFDEQRRYEQSITRKIDEALLAITLTRRMSKDDILELYLNEINYGNGAYGIEAAAQVYFGKSARDLQLHEAALLVGIPQSPSLLDPLSSDPLKRQAILQRQQLVLDLMVEEGYITKEQAEFAKQQPLVFVQNEVRFDNAPHFMFYSKDEVLAIFAERYEAQGYLPEDAEKLAQQLFDSGLRVYTTLDLGMQRIAENAARTNVAQLRDRHDLTNASVVVIEPRTGKILAMVGSIDFNDESIDGQVNVSLAQRQPGSTMKIFTYSAAIERGWVPAQIIWDTNISIGIPGQPTYEPQNYDRREHGPVHLRDALANSYNIPAVQTLRFVGVQYLLDFMHRLGVKSLNRGAENYGLSLTLGGGEVTLLELTTAYGVYANMGQYVAPQAILCIVDDDDNSILYEYAGGCPEGIRTENTISVNPAPRTVLDPRVAFLMSDILSDNAARTPAMGANSPLNTGSLLTSVKTGTTNDFRDNWTVGYTSDIVVGVWSGNSDNRPMINISGLQGAAPIWRDTIQGIYNNYQLPPPQLVPPSGMYQTRICNVRQLRDPATDCPAFRQEWFFETQVMIPDSNGNLLPANLPINEAPPSQYGPLLEEVQPGIIRTWVRPLTPDQVNFFLAAYPNSAPQKYCLVPQEILSSVPDSQLLLFAKPPEDPEDAKRAYQYALNPSINYAILPQFACTPETISGGLPTSIGAGDWEVNPTSQYPARTAAIYCKADGSIEVYEVINSVGQLAFVVTPADIAAVGFAPGENRLIRSGGQLNVRLYRLGTGEFQVNAPANGDPNGYVHIWGGC
;
A
#
# COMPACT_ATOMS: atom_id res chain seq x y z
N MET A 1 -37.28 -26.07 -46.68
CA MET A 1 -37.91 -25.81 -45.37
C MET A 1 -37.47 -24.42 -44.94
N THR A 2 -37.93 -23.29 -45.50
CA THR A 2 -39.20 -22.92 -46.19
C THR A 2 -40.46 -22.99 -45.33
N GLU A 3 -40.83 -21.84 -44.76
CA GLU A 3 -42.17 -21.29 -44.49
C GLU A 3 -42.00 -19.92 -43.78
N GLN A 4 -42.97 -19.01 -43.71
CA GLN A 4 -43.66 -18.27 -44.78
C GLN A 4 -44.26 -16.96 -44.17
N LEU A 5 -44.35 -15.87 -44.95
CA LEU A 5 -45.15 -14.66 -44.64
C LEU A 5 -46.67 -14.95 -44.91
N PRO A 6 -47.71 -14.07 -44.71
CA PRO A 6 -47.76 -12.58 -44.78
C PRO A 6 -48.82 -11.90 -43.81
N PRO A 7 -49.43 -10.69 -44.04
CA PRO A 7 -48.88 -9.31 -44.28
C PRO A 7 -49.67 -8.08 -43.66
N GLN A 8 -49.24 -6.85 -44.04
CA GLN A 8 -49.96 -5.53 -44.10
C GLN A 8 -50.18 -4.74 -42.77
N ASP A 9 -50.25 -3.39 -42.73
CA ASP A 9 -50.49 -2.33 -43.76
C ASP A 9 -49.58 -1.06 -43.65
N LEU A 10 -49.68 -0.13 -44.64
CA LEU A 10 -49.03 1.20 -44.75
C LEU A 10 -50.09 2.34 -44.99
N PRO A 11 -49.77 3.64 -44.79
CA PRO A 11 -49.22 4.55 -45.85
C PRO A 11 -47.93 5.32 -45.40
N GLU A 12 -46.97 5.72 -46.26
CA GLU A 12 -46.93 6.80 -47.30
C GLU A 12 -46.98 8.25 -46.72
N ASP A 13 -46.20 9.26 -47.16
CA ASP A 13 -44.99 9.41 -48.02
C ASP A 13 -44.32 10.79 -47.64
N ILE A 14 -43.35 11.52 -48.26
CA ILE A 14 -42.74 11.62 -49.60
C ILE A 14 -41.26 12.09 -49.51
N GLY A 15 -40.35 11.37 -50.18
CA GLY A 15 -39.08 11.82 -50.82
C GLY A 15 -38.00 12.64 -50.04
N GLY A 16 -36.70 12.60 -50.39
CA GLY A 16 -35.98 11.71 -51.31
C GLY A 16 -34.84 12.39 -52.12
N VAL A 17 -33.60 11.87 -51.98
CA VAL A 17 -32.50 11.85 -53.01
C VAL A 17 -31.89 13.24 -53.36
N THR A 18 -30.56 13.52 -53.43
CA THR A 18 -29.34 12.76 -53.81
C THR A 18 -28.06 13.38 -53.18
N GLN A 19 -26.92 12.67 -53.19
CA GLN A 19 -25.55 13.28 -53.25
C GLN A 19 -25.05 13.34 -54.71
N PRO A 20 -23.91 14.02 -55.01
CA PRO A 20 -22.68 13.24 -55.30
C PRO A 20 -21.34 13.90 -54.87
N HIS A 21 -20.22 13.20 -55.13
CA HIS A 21 -18.83 13.56 -54.80
C HIS A 21 -18.12 14.46 -55.83
N HIS A 22 -17.02 15.11 -55.39
CA HIS A 22 -15.66 15.32 -55.99
C HIS A 22 -15.08 16.67 -55.45
N ILE A 23 -13.82 16.87 -55.02
CA ILE A 23 -12.44 16.38 -55.32
C ILE A 23 -11.61 17.41 -56.16
N ASP A 24 -10.34 17.59 -55.75
CA ASP A 24 -9.20 18.35 -56.32
C ASP A 24 -9.09 19.92 -56.20
N ASP A 25 -8.12 20.33 -55.35
CA ASP A 25 -6.90 21.16 -55.57
C ASP A 25 -6.83 22.69 -55.93
N ASP A 26 -5.74 23.29 -55.40
CA ASP A 26 -4.89 24.44 -55.77
C ASP A 26 -5.36 25.94 -55.85
N ASP A 27 -5.02 26.65 -54.76
CA ASP A 27 -4.08 27.80 -54.63
C ASP A 27 -4.31 29.23 -55.24
N ASP A 28 -3.71 30.21 -54.53
CA ASP A 28 -3.24 31.57 -54.91
C ASP A 28 -4.21 32.74 -55.27
N ARG A 29 -4.39 33.66 -54.28
CA ARG A 29 -4.45 35.16 -54.34
C ARG A 29 -5.59 35.85 -55.16
N ASP A 30 -6.04 37.08 -54.90
CA ASP A 30 -5.53 38.19 -54.07
C ASP A 30 -6.65 39.15 -53.57
N ASP A 31 -6.27 40.15 -52.75
CA ASP A 31 -6.88 41.48 -52.51
C ASP A 31 -8.29 41.69 -51.87
N THR A 32 -8.27 41.95 -50.54
CA THR A 32 -8.86 43.04 -49.69
C THR A 32 -10.12 43.88 -50.10
N PRO A 33 -10.76 44.67 -49.17
CA PRO A 33 -10.89 44.59 -47.69
C PRO A 33 -12.34 44.78 -47.12
N ASP A 34 -12.59 44.35 -45.87
CA ASP A 34 -13.76 44.76 -45.05
C ASP A 34 -13.33 45.58 -43.81
N PRO A 35 -13.81 46.82 -43.60
CA PRO A 35 -13.35 47.70 -42.53
C PRO A 35 -14.25 47.71 -41.26
N ASN A 36 -13.86 46.99 -40.19
CA ASN A 36 -14.13 47.42 -38.80
C ASN A 36 -13.31 46.65 -37.72
N ARG A 37 -12.06 47.08 -37.45
CA ARG A 37 -11.26 46.62 -36.30
C ARG A 37 -10.31 47.70 -35.79
N THR A 38 -10.51 48.19 -34.55
CA THR A 38 -9.51 48.70 -33.57
C THR A 38 -10.21 49.36 -32.37
N PRO A 39 -9.54 49.64 -31.23
CA PRO A 39 -8.16 49.29 -30.87
C PRO A 39 -8.02 48.52 -29.53
N VAL A 40 -6.97 47.68 -29.45
CA VAL A 40 -6.38 47.24 -28.17
C VAL A 40 -5.30 48.24 -27.74
N ARG A 41 -5.13 48.45 -26.43
CA ARG A 41 -4.13 49.34 -25.80
C ARG A 41 -3.77 48.79 -24.40
N PRO A 42 -2.57 49.08 -23.86
CA PRO A 42 -1.33 48.42 -24.29
C PRO A 42 -0.62 47.72 -23.12
N ALA A 43 0.46 46.99 -23.40
CA ALA A 43 1.28 46.36 -22.37
C ALA A 43 1.97 47.40 -21.46
N VAL A 44 2.05 47.10 -20.16
CA VAL A 44 2.78 47.89 -19.15
C VAL A 44 4.12 47.20 -18.88
N ALA A 45 5.21 47.97 -18.88
CA ALA A 45 6.55 47.45 -18.57
C ALA A 45 6.76 47.28 -17.05
N PRO A 46 7.53 46.27 -16.61
CA PRO A 46 7.85 46.09 -15.19
C PRO A 46 8.84 47.16 -14.69
N PRO A 47 8.81 47.51 -13.39
CA PRO A 47 9.78 48.43 -12.79
C PRO A 47 11.17 47.79 -12.64
N PRO A 48 12.25 48.60 -12.53
CA PRO A 48 13.61 48.10 -12.32
C PRO A 48 13.82 47.61 -10.87
N PRO A 49 14.81 46.72 -10.63
CA PRO A 49 15.16 46.27 -9.28
C PRO A 49 16.01 47.31 -8.53
N GLU A 50 15.68 47.54 -7.25
CA GLU A 50 16.52 48.26 -6.29
C GLU A 50 17.31 47.28 -5.39
N PRO A 51 18.42 47.72 -4.74
CA PRO A 51 19.55 46.83 -4.47
C PRO A 51 19.51 46.03 -3.16
N LEU A 52 20.31 44.97 -3.15
CA LEU A 52 20.55 44.05 -2.03
C LEU A 52 20.94 44.75 -0.72
N VAL A 53 20.25 44.41 0.37
CA VAL A 53 20.64 44.74 1.75
C VAL A 53 21.16 43.48 2.44
N SER A 54 22.35 43.56 3.02
CA SER A 54 23.03 42.47 3.75
C SER A 54 22.31 42.13 5.07
N PRO A 55 22.21 40.85 5.49
CA PRO A 55 21.46 40.45 6.67
C PRO A 55 22.08 40.95 7.98
N GLN A 56 21.23 41.42 8.89
CA GLN A 56 21.59 41.56 10.31
C GLN A 56 21.26 40.28 11.08
N LYS A 57 22.21 39.82 11.88
CA LYS A 57 22.01 38.75 12.88
C LYS A 57 21.19 39.28 14.05
N HIS A 58 20.40 38.41 14.69
CA HIS A 58 20.36 38.34 16.15
C HIS A 58 19.98 36.92 16.62
N GLU A 59 20.12 36.69 17.93
CA GLU A 59 20.41 35.38 18.55
C GLU A 59 19.19 34.70 19.21
N PRO A 60 19.26 33.39 19.54
CA PRO A 60 18.11 32.61 20.01
C PRO A 60 17.92 32.63 21.53
N TYR A 61 16.66 32.56 21.98
CA TYR A 61 16.21 32.32 23.37
C TYR A 61 14.85 31.61 23.32
N MET A 62 14.49 30.64 24.18
CA MET A 62 15.24 29.73 25.07
C MET A 62 14.30 28.58 25.51
N ARG A 63 14.84 27.47 26.06
CA ARG A 63 14.02 26.36 26.60
C ARG A 63 13.42 26.67 27.99
N SER A 64 12.24 26.12 28.30
CA SER A 64 11.89 25.36 29.52
C SER A 64 10.36 25.15 29.59
N ALA A 65 9.80 24.13 30.27
CA ALA A 65 10.41 23.08 31.11
C ALA A 65 9.78 21.69 30.82
N GLU A 66 10.48 20.62 31.20
CA GLU A 66 9.99 19.24 31.16
C GLU A 66 8.94 18.91 32.25
N ALA A 67 8.18 17.83 32.03
CA ALA A 67 7.62 16.99 33.09
C ALA A 67 7.83 15.52 32.71
N GLU A 68 8.61 14.79 33.50
CA GLU A 68 9.03 13.42 33.19
C GLU A 68 7.92 12.39 33.47
N ARG A 69 7.85 11.32 32.66
CA ARG A 69 7.63 9.98 33.23
C ARG A 69 8.28 8.88 32.41
N THR A 70 9.11 8.09 33.08
CA THR A 70 9.82 6.94 32.53
C THR A 70 8.97 5.68 32.59
N GLN A 71 9.05 4.86 31.54
CA GLN A 71 9.07 3.40 31.65
C GLN A 71 9.61 2.80 30.36
N GLU A 72 10.73 2.12 30.46
CA GLU A 72 11.45 1.46 29.36
C GLU A 72 11.63 -0.02 29.74
N ALA A 73 11.45 -0.93 28.77
CA ALA A 73 11.55 -2.37 28.96
C ALA A 73 12.35 -3.01 27.82
N PRO A 74 13.14 -4.07 28.08
CA PRO A 74 14.39 -4.27 27.34
C PRO A 74 14.29 -5.20 26.12
N ARG A 75 15.18 -4.98 25.15
CA ARG A 75 15.62 -6.01 24.19
C ARG A 75 16.83 -6.77 24.75
N PRO A 76 16.94 -8.10 24.59
CA PRO A 76 18.08 -8.87 25.08
C PRO A 76 19.15 -9.12 23.99
N ASP A 77 20.28 -8.41 24.07
CA ASP A 77 21.49 -8.77 23.32
C ASP A 77 22.32 -9.80 24.11
N ILE A 78 22.60 -10.97 23.53
CA ILE A 78 23.53 -11.95 24.12
C ILE A 78 24.36 -12.65 23.04
N TYR A 79 25.56 -12.14 22.76
CA TYR A 79 26.84 -12.81 23.08
C TYR A 79 28.02 -12.11 22.38
N SER A 80 29.03 -11.71 23.16
CA SER A 80 30.39 -11.49 22.66
C SER A 80 31.37 -12.21 23.57
N GLN A 81 32.48 -12.73 23.00
CA GLN A 81 33.69 -13.01 23.75
C GLN A 81 34.96 -12.76 22.91
N ASN A 82 35.76 -11.81 23.40
CA ASN A 82 37.22 -11.92 23.55
C ASN A 82 38.09 -12.20 22.32
N THR A 83 38.69 -11.13 21.78
CA THR A 83 40.11 -11.15 21.38
C THR A 83 40.84 -9.96 22.02
N MET A 84 42.09 -10.16 22.45
CA MET A 84 42.95 -9.11 23.00
C MET A 84 44.02 -8.69 21.97
N PRO A 85 44.50 -7.43 22.00
CA PRO A 85 45.41 -6.90 20.98
C PRO A 85 46.87 -7.33 21.20
N ILE A 86 47.62 -7.43 20.09
CA ILE A 86 49.08 -7.58 20.06
C ILE A 86 49.67 -6.33 19.37
N PRO A 87 50.72 -5.67 19.92
CA PRO A 87 51.18 -4.37 19.45
C PRO A 87 52.10 -4.43 18.22
N VAL A 88 52.04 -3.36 17.41
CA VAL A 88 52.89 -3.15 16.22
C VAL A 88 54.30 -2.70 16.62
N GLN A 89 55.32 -3.25 15.99
CA GLN A 89 56.62 -2.61 15.79
C GLN A 89 57.02 -2.68 14.32
N GLY A 90 57.40 -1.53 13.74
CA GLY A 90 57.72 -1.41 12.32
C GLY A 90 59.22 -1.35 12.03
N VAL A 91 59.58 -1.50 10.75
CA VAL A 91 60.93 -1.32 10.21
C VAL A 91 60.84 -0.40 8.99
N GLN A 92 61.77 0.54 8.85
CA GLN A 92 61.86 1.46 7.72
C GLN A 92 62.98 1.06 6.71
N PRO A 93 62.95 1.58 5.47
CA PRO A 93 63.49 0.88 4.30
C PRO A 93 64.95 1.22 3.95
N GLN A 94 65.55 0.42 3.08
CA GLN A 94 66.75 0.79 2.31
C GLN A 94 66.68 0.31 0.85
N LYS A 95 67.55 0.87 -0.01
CA LYS A 95 67.45 0.85 -1.48
C LYS A 95 68.40 -0.16 -2.14
N ALA A 96 68.05 -0.48 -3.39
CA ALA A 96 68.76 -1.34 -4.32
C ALA A 96 70.22 -0.98 -4.61
N ALA A 97 70.98 -1.98 -5.05
CA ALA A 97 72.13 -1.85 -5.93
C ALA A 97 72.27 -3.10 -6.83
N ASP A 98 72.64 -2.87 -8.08
CA ASP A 98 72.92 -3.82 -9.18
C ASP A 98 74.16 -3.24 -9.92
N PRO A 99 74.87 -3.92 -10.85
CA PRO A 99 74.82 -5.33 -11.26
C PRO A 99 76.23 -5.99 -11.30
N LEU A 100 76.37 -7.17 -11.94
CA LEU A 100 77.34 -7.44 -13.03
C LEU A 100 77.24 -8.87 -13.63
N ILE A 101 77.85 -9.09 -14.81
CA ILE A 101 77.62 -10.24 -15.71
C ILE A 101 78.93 -10.99 -16.03
N ASP A 102 78.91 -12.33 -15.94
CA ASP A 102 79.54 -13.34 -16.85
C ASP A 102 79.38 -14.76 -16.25
N GLY A 103 79.23 -15.87 -16.99
CA GLY A 103 79.08 -16.10 -18.43
C GLY A 103 79.07 -17.61 -18.79
N ASN A 104 78.65 -17.97 -20.02
CA ASN A 104 78.84 -19.27 -20.72
C ASN A 104 78.30 -20.62 -20.14
N VAL A 105 77.09 -20.99 -20.60
CA VAL A 105 76.72 -22.18 -21.44
C VAL A 105 77.92 -23.04 -21.96
N PRO A 106 77.86 -24.41 -22.14
CA PRO A 106 76.70 -25.31 -22.30
C PRO A 106 76.69 -26.70 -21.55
N ALA A 107 75.48 -27.26 -21.46
CA ALA A 107 75.04 -28.67 -21.71
C ALA A 107 75.78 -29.95 -21.22
N SER A 108 74.94 -30.91 -20.79
CA SER A 108 74.91 -32.35 -21.18
C SER A 108 75.34 -33.46 -20.19
N VAL A 109 74.72 -34.64 -20.43
CA VAL A 109 75.03 -36.01 -19.95
C VAL A 109 74.68 -36.41 -18.50
N SER A 110 73.67 -37.28 -18.44
CA SER A 110 73.31 -38.28 -17.42
C SER A 110 74.35 -38.76 -16.40
N TYR A 111 73.87 -39.28 -15.26
CA TYR A 111 74.62 -40.31 -14.52
C TYR A 111 73.79 -41.53 -14.12
N LYS A 112 74.26 -42.72 -14.54
CA LYS A 112 73.67 -44.03 -14.20
C LYS A 112 73.96 -44.45 -12.75
N ARG A 113 73.07 -45.26 -12.18
CA ARG A 113 73.20 -45.97 -10.88
C ARG A 113 74.64 -46.45 -10.61
N LYS A 114 75.25 -46.03 -9.49
CA LYS A 114 76.45 -46.67 -8.92
C LYS A 114 76.06 -47.59 -7.75
N ARG A 115 76.11 -48.91 -7.98
CA ARG A 115 76.19 -49.91 -6.88
C ARG A 115 77.43 -49.59 -6.02
N ARG A 116 77.28 -49.55 -4.70
CA ARG A 116 78.42 -49.58 -3.75
C ARG A 116 78.39 -50.90 -2.98
N GLN A 117 79.49 -51.64 -3.05
CA GLN A 117 79.67 -52.87 -2.26
C GLN A 117 79.88 -52.51 -0.78
N ARG A 118 79.30 -53.29 0.13
CA ARG A 118 79.73 -53.33 1.54
C ARG A 118 80.66 -54.53 1.74
N LYS A 119 81.78 -54.33 2.44
CA LYS A 119 82.58 -55.41 3.03
C LYS A 119 82.63 -55.24 4.55
N SER A 120 82.90 -56.35 5.22
CA SER A 120 82.69 -56.61 6.65
C SER A 120 83.51 -55.77 7.62
N MET A 121 82.97 -55.56 8.83
CA MET A 121 83.55 -56.19 10.01
C MET A 121 82.49 -56.55 11.06
N ARG A 122 82.86 -57.42 12.02
CA ARG A 122 81.98 -58.01 13.05
C ARG A 122 82.23 -57.40 14.43
N ARG A 123 81.16 -57.19 15.20
CA ARG A 123 80.97 -57.37 16.67
C ARG A 123 79.65 -56.64 17.05
N GLY A 124 78.77 -57.16 17.89
CA GLY A 124 78.73 -58.50 18.51
C GLY A 124 77.89 -58.50 19.79
N CYS A 125 76.58 -58.70 19.67
CA CYS A 125 75.67 -58.93 20.80
C CYS A 125 74.59 -59.93 20.39
N ALA A 126 74.20 -60.83 21.28
CA ALA A 126 73.26 -61.92 20.98
C ALA A 126 71.90 -61.66 21.64
N ILE A 127 70.84 -61.69 20.83
CA ILE A 127 69.44 -61.73 21.27
C ILE A 127 68.83 -62.98 20.63
N SER A 128 68.02 -63.73 21.37
CA SER A 128 67.54 -65.05 20.96
C SER A 128 66.46 -64.98 19.86
N PRO A 129 66.32 -66.02 19.01
CA PRO A 129 65.36 -66.03 17.90
C PRO A 129 63.88 -65.91 18.34
N SER A 130 63.58 -66.29 19.60
CA SER A 130 62.22 -66.47 20.10
C SER A 130 61.39 -65.18 20.18
N CYS A 131 62.01 -64.01 20.35
CA CYS A 131 61.27 -62.74 20.43
C CYS A 131 60.82 -62.21 19.07
N LEU A 132 61.64 -62.37 18.02
CA LEU A 132 61.35 -61.77 16.70
C LEU A 132 60.14 -62.42 16.01
N ILE A 133 59.99 -63.74 16.12
CA ILE A 133 58.84 -64.48 15.57
C ILE A 133 57.56 -64.10 16.31
N GLY A 134 57.61 -63.90 17.64
CA GLY A 134 56.48 -63.42 18.43
C GLY A 134 56.02 -62.02 18.00
N CYS A 135 56.94 -61.07 17.87
CA CYS A 135 56.61 -59.71 17.42
C CYS A 135 56.04 -59.67 16.00
N PHE A 136 56.63 -60.39 15.04
CA PHE A 136 56.09 -60.47 13.67
C PHE A 136 54.74 -61.18 13.61
N GLY A 137 54.53 -62.22 14.43
CA GLY A 137 53.24 -62.91 14.54
C GLY A 137 52.15 -61.99 15.05
N VAL A 138 52.39 -61.28 16.17
CA VAL A 138 51.45 -60.30 16.73
C VAL A 138 51.17 -59.17 15.75
N ILE A 139 52.21 -58.55 15.17
CA ILE A 139 52.03 -57.46 14.18
C ILE A 139 51.22 -57.95 12.97
N SER A 140 51.50 -59.14 12.44
CA SER A 140 50.74 -59.71 11.32
C SER A 140 49.27 -59.95 11.69
N VAL A 141 49.00 -60.53 12.86
CA VAL A 141 47.63 -60.77 13.34
C VAL A 141 46.90 -59.45 13.62
N THR A 142 47.56 -58.43 14.17
CA THR A 142 46.97 -57.10 14.38
C THR A 142 46.69 -56.41 13.04
N ILE A 143 47.58 -56.48 12.06
CA ILE A 143 47.33 -55.95 10.70
C ILE A 143 46.16 -56.68 10.04
N ILE A 144 46.09 -58.02 10.13
CA ILE A 144 44.97 -58.80 9.59
C ILE A 144 43.67 -58.48 10.32
N ALA A 145 43.69 -58.25 11.64
CA ALA A 145 42.52 -57.83 12.41
C ALA A 145 42.07 -56.41 12.08
N ILE A 146 42.99 -55.48 11.80
CA ILE A 146 42.68 -54.12 11.34
C ILE A 146 42.11 -54.16 9.92
N LEU A 147 42.68 -54.96 9.01
CA LEU A 147 42.18 -55.11 7.65
C LEU A 147 40.82 -55.82 7.60
N PHE A 148 40.62 -56.86 8.41
CA PHE A 148 39.35 -57.58 8.49
C PHE A 148 38.27 -56.79 9.23
N GLY A 149 38.65 -56.06 10.30
CA GLY A 149 37.77 -55.09 10.95
C GLY A 149 37.37 -53.97 10.00
N GLY A 150 38.33 -53.35 9.30
CA GLY A 150 38.09 -52.35 8.27
C GLY A 150 37.23 -52.87 7.11
N TRP A 151 37.39 -54.12 6.70
CA TRP A 151 36.54 -54.77 5.70
C TRP A 151 35.11 -55.02 6.20
N LEU A 152 34.92 -55.41 7.47
CA LEU A 152 33.60 -55.53 8.09
C LEU A 152 32.93 -54.16 8.23
N THR A 153 33.66 -53.13 8.68
CA THR A 153 33.16 -51.76 8.77
C THR A 153 32.77 -51.24 7.39
N TYR A 154 33.66 -51.34 6.39
CA TYR A 154 33.39 -51.00 4.99
C TYR A 154 32.11 -51.69 4.50
N ARG A 155 31.99 -53.01 4.69
CA ARG A 155 30.82 -53.77 4.25
C ARG A 155 29.52 -53.34 4.95
N SER A 156 29.59 -52.99 6.24
CA SER A 156 28.44 -52.49 7.01
C SER A 156 28.11 -51.02 6.73
N TYR A 157 29.06 -50.24 6.20
CA TYR A 157 28.82 -48.87 5.73
C TYR A 157 28.26 -48.84 4.30
N THR A 158 28.74 -49.74 3.42
CA THR A 158 28.32 -49.76 2.01
C THR A 158 26.81 -49.99 1.81
N SER A 159 26.11 -50.64 2.74
CA SER A 159 24.65 -50.75 2.69
C SER A 159 23.95 -49.40 2.86
N ASN A 160 24.50 -48.52 3.70
CA ASN A 160 23.94 -47.20 3.97
C ASN A 160 24.42 -46.17 2.93
N LEU A 161 25.61 -46.36 2.34
CA LEU A 161 26.06 -45.56 1.20
C LEU A 161 25.22 -45.80 -0.06
N ASN A 162 24.81 -47.04 -0.33
CA ASN A 162 23.95 -47.29 -1.50
C ASN A 162 22.64 -46.52 -1.39
N THR A 163 21.97 -46.51 -0.23
CA THR A 163 20.76 -45.69 -0.03
C THR A 163 21.00 -44.18 -0.16
N LEU A 164 22.22 -43.69 0.12
CA LEU A 164 22.60 -42.29 -0.11
C LEU A 164 22.96 -42.00 -1.58
N LEU A 165 23.29 -43.03 -2.37
CA LEU A 165 23.60 -42.90 -3.81
C LEU A 165 22.40 -43.16 -4.70
N ASP A 166 21.41 -43.90 -4.22
CA ASP A 166 20.11 -44.00 -4.88
C ASP A 166 19.30 -42.71 -4.60
N ASP A 167 19.56 -42.05 -3.46
CA ASP A 167 19.19 -40.66 -3.12
C ASP A 167 20.03 -39.61 -3.89
N PHE A 168 21.19 -39.98 -4.47
CA PHE A 168 21.99 -39.09 -5.34
C PHE A 168 21.39 -39.00 -6.74
N ASP A 169 21.06 -40.15 -7.32
CA ASP A 169 20.48 -40.21 -8.67
C ASP A 169 19.15 -39.43 -8.71
N VAL A 170 18.33 -39.54 -7.64
CA VAL A 170 17.12 -38.71 -7.44
C VAL A 170 17.45 -37.21 -7.24
N ARG A 171 18.45 -36.84 -6.43
CA ARG A 171 18.81 -35.43 -6.19
C ARG A 171 19.42 -34.70 -7.38
N ILE A 172 19.87 -35.42 -8.41
CA ILE A 172 20.23 -34.82 -9.70
C ILE A 172 18.96 -34.45 -10.49
N GLU A 173 17.90 -35.26 -10.40
CA GLU A 173 16.60 -35.00 -11.03
C GLU A 173 15.74 -33.99 -10.23
N GLU A 174 15.89 -33.89 -8.90
CA GLU A 174 15.13 -32.97 -8.02
C GLU A 174 15.75 -31.56 -7.86
N ARG A 175 16.82 -31.19 -8.59
CA ARG A 175 17.57 -29.93 -8.35
C ARG A 175 17.97 -29.14 -9.59
N ASP A 176 17.05 -28.99 -10.53
CA ASP A 176 17.09 -27.84 -11.43
C ASP A 176 16.65 -26.57 -10.68
N PHE A 177 17.60 -25.65 -10.51
CA PHE A 177 17.36 -24.29 -10.04
C PHE A 177 17.22 -23.38 -11.25
N GLY A 178 15.98 -23.26 -11.75
CA GLY A 178 15.66 -22.44 -12.91
C GLY A 178 15.65 -20.94 -12.63
N THR A 179 15.49 -20.17 -13.69
CA THR A 179 15.30 -18.72 -13.61
C THR A 179 13.82 -18.40 -13.81
N THR A 180 13.19 -17.74 -12.84
CA THR A 180 11.78 -17.33 -12.99
C THR A 180 11.67 -16.01 -13.75
N PHE A 181 11.00 -16.05 -14.89
CA PHE A 181 10.81 -14.92 -15.80
C PHE A 181 9.46 -14.25 -15.57
N ILE A 182 9.45 -12.92 -15.47
CA ILE A 182 8.24 -12.10 -15.28
C ILE A 182 7.94 -11.34 -16.56
N TYR A 183 6.72 -11.49 -17.09
CA TYR A 183 6.26 -10.87 -18.32
C TYR A 183 5.09 -9.90 -18.08
N ASP A 184 5.01 -8.85 -18.90
CA ASP A 184 3.82 -8.03 -19.06
C ASP A 184 2.67 -8.85 -19.67
N ARG A 185 1.44 -8.33 -19.61
CA ARG A 185 0.23 -8.99 -20.11
C ARG A 185 0.23 -9.34 -21.60
N ASN A 186 1.22 -8.85 -22.35
CA ASN A 186 1.40 -9.04 -23.79
C ASN A 186 2.61 -9.94 -24.12
N GLY A 187 3.32 -10.45 -23.11
CA GLY A 187 4.50 -11.31 -23.26
C GLY A 187 5.83 -10.57 -23.36
N THR A 188 5.91 -9.30 -22.95
CA THR A 188 7.18 -8.56 -22.89
C THR A 188 7.90 -8.85 -21.58
N GLU A 189 9.16 -9.28 -21.60
CA GLU A 189 9.95 -9.49 -20.37
C GLU A 189 10.08 -8.17 -19.58
N LEU A 190 9.63 -8.18 -18.32
CA LEU A 190 9.82 -7.10 -17.35
C LEU A 190 11.16 -7.29 -16.62
N GLY A 191 11.47 -8.53 -16.27
CA GLY A 191 12.72 -8.95 -15.64
C GLY A 191 12.63 -10.40 -15.18
N LYS A 192 13.62 -10.85 -14.41
CA LYS A 192 13.72 -12.23 -13.94
C LYS A 192 14.42 -12.35 -12.60
N PHE A 193 14.05 -13.39 -11.85
CA PHE A 193 14.58 -13.71 -10.53
C PHE A 193 15.42 -15.00 -10.59
N ALA A 194 16.51 -14.99 -9.83
CA ALA A 194 17.45 -16.11 -9.67
C ALA A 194 18.17 -15.93 -8.33
N GLU A 195 17.43 -16.02 -7.21
CA GLU A 195 17.94 -15.66 -5.88
C GLU A 195 19.01 -16.62 -5.36
N GLN A 196 18.92 -17.89 -5.74
CA GLN A 196 19.97 -18.89 -5.48
C GLN A 196 21.11 -18.83 -6.51
N GLY A 197 21.09 -17.84 -7.42
CA GLY A 197 22.04 -17.61 -8.49
C GLY A 197 21.54 -18.12 -9.85
N ARG A 198 22.17 -17.63 -10.92
CA ARG A 198 22.00 -18.20 -12.26
C ARG A 198 22.69 -19.55 -12.35
N ARG A 199 22.01 -20.50 -12.98
CA ARG A 199 22.55 -21.76 -13.48
C ARG A 199 22.09 -21.94 -14.92
N GLU A 200 22.98 -22.35 -15.80
CA GLU A 200 22.67 -22.73 -17.18
C GLU A 200 23.59 -23.91 -17.51
N ARG A 201 23.02 -25.08 -17.84
CA ARG A 201 23.81 -26.31 -18.01
C ARG A 201 24.38 -26.38 -19.43
N VAL A 202 25.70 -26.44 -19.53
CA VAL A 202 26.44 -26.61 -20.79
C VAL A 202 27.13 -27.98 -20.81
N PRO A 203 26.88 -28.83 -21.84
CA PRO A 203 27.58 -30.09 -22.04
C PRO A 203 29.10 -29.93 -22.12
N ILE A 204 29.84 -30.91 -21.60
CA ILE A 204 31.31 -30.80 -21.51
C ILE A 204 32.00 -30.68 -22.88
N GLU A 205 31.41 -31.19 -23.97
CA GLU A 205 31.94 -31.05 -25.33
C GLU A 205 31.85 -29.62 -25.88
N GLU A 206 31.07 -28.75 -25.24
CA GLU A 206 30.96 -27.33 -25.58
C GLU A 206 31.83 -26.43 -24.67
N ILE A 207 32.28 -26.94 -23.52
CA ILE A 207 33.19 -26.24 -22.62
C ILE A 207 34.61 -26.24 -23.23
N PRO A 208 35.28 -25.08 -23.39
CA PRO A 208 36.61 -25.05 -23.99
C PRO A 208 37.66 -25.83 -23.20
N ASP A 209 38.55 -26.55 -23.89
CA ASP A 209 39.70 -27.28 -23.33
C ASP A 209 40.49 -26.47 -22.28
N VAL A 210 40.63 -25.15 -22.49
CA VAL A 210 41.35 -24.25 -21.56
C VAL A 210 40.70 -24.13 -20.19
N VAL A 211 39.38 -24.29 -20.07
CA VAL A 211 38.66 -24.35 -18.79
C VAL A 211 38.88 -25.70 -18.12
N ILE A 212 38.76 -26.78 -18.89
CA ILE A 212 38.95 -28.16 -18.44
C ILE A 212 40.37 -28.34 -17.87
N TYR A 213 41.40 -27.97 -18.64
CA TYR A 213 42.80 -28.09 -18.22
C TYR A 213 43.17 -27.14 -17.08
N ALA A 214 42.60 -25.92 -17.04
CA ALA A 214 42.80 -25.02 -15.91
C ALA A 214 42.24 -25.60 -14.60
N THR A 215 41.06 -26.23 -14.67
CA THR A 215 40.36 -26.81 -13.52
C THR A 215 41.12 -28.00 -12.97
N ILE A 216 41.59 -28.90 -13.84
CA ILE A 216 42.42 -30.05 -13.47
C ILE A 216 43.75 -29.59 -12.86
N ALA A 217 44.47 -28.67 -13.51
CA ALA A 217 45.76 -28.17 -13.03
C ALA A 217 45.68 -27.42 -11.68
N LEU A 218 44.52 -26.85 -11.32
CA LEU A 218 44.34 -26.13 -10.06
C LEU A 218 43.84 -27.01 -8.91
N GLU A 219 42.87 -27.88 -9.17
CA GLU A 219 42.07 -28.54 -8.12
C GLU A 219 42.33 -30.06 -7.99
N ASP A 220 42.83 -30.75 -9.03
CA ASP A 220 43.14 -32.19 -8.97
C ASP A 220 44.09 -32.61 -10.13
N ASP A 221 45.41 -32.44 -9.93
CA ASP A 221 46.48 -32.86 -10.88
C ASP A 221 46.29 -34.31 -11.37
N SER A 222 45.85 -35.16 -10.45
CA SER A 222 45.64 -36.59 -10.64
C SER A 222 44.29 -36.99 -11.23
N PHE A 223 43.42 -36.04 -11.63
CA PHE A 223 41.98 -36.28 -11.81
C PHE A 223 41.64 -37.54 -12.63
N TYR A 224 42.23 -37.72 -13.82
CA TYR A 224 41.95 -38.86 -14.68
C TYR A 224 42.57 -40.19 -14.21
N GLU A 225 43.62 -40.16 -13.37
CA GLU A 225 44.26 -41.36 -12.83
C GLU A 225 43.68 -41.82 -11.48
N ASN A 226 43.13 -40.89 -10.68
CA ASN A 226 42.66 -41.21 -9.33
C ASN A 226 41.29 -41.93 -9.33
N SER A 227 41.09 -42.81 -8.35
CA SER A 227 39.83 -43.55 -8.16
C SER A 227 38.80 -42.77 -7.33
N GLY A 228 38.70 -41.46 -7.57
CA GLY A 228 37.84 -40.52 -6.84
C GLY A 228 38.54 -39.87 -5.64
N VAL A 229 39.70 -40.38 -5.22
CA VAL A 229 40.51 -39.90 -4.09
C VAL A 229 41.99 -40.11 -4.39
N ASP A 230 42.82 -39.07 -4.28
CA ASP A 230 44.28 -39.23 -4.41
C ASP A 230 44.95 -39.56 -3.07
N PHE A 231 45.25 -40.84 -2.89
CA PHE A 231 46.04 -41.35 -1.78
C PHE A 231 47.50 -40.84 -1.79
N SER A 232 48.03 -40.43 -2.95
CA SER A 232 49.38 -39.87 -3.08
C SER A 232 49.46 -38.50 -2.41
N SER A 233 48.53 -37.59 -2.73
CA SER A 233 48.49 -36.22 -2.20
C SER A 233 47.99 -36.17 -0.76
N ILE A 234 47.10 -37.09 -0.34
CA ILE A 234 46.79 -37.27 1.09
C ILE A 234 48.06 -37.65 1.88
N LEU A 235 48.89 -38.57 1.37
CA LEU A 235 50.13 -38.96 2.04
C LEU A 235 51.22 -37.87 1.95
N ARG A 236 51.25 -37.10 0.86
CA ARG A 236 52.09 -35.91 0.62
C ARG A 236 51.78 -34.84 1.66
N ALA A 237 50.52 -34.40 1.73
CA ALA A 237 50.03 -33.40 2.70
C ALA A 237 50.20 -33.87 4.15
N LEU A 238 49.92 -35.14 4.46
CA LEU A 238 50.14 -35.67 5.81
C LEU A 238 51.62 -35.61 6.23
N ARG A 239 52.55 -35.91 5.31
CA ARG A 239 54.00 -35.77 5.55
C ARG A 239 54.40 -34.31 5.74
N ASP A 240 53.89 -33.42 4.89
CA ASP A 240 54.35 -32.03 4.84
C ASP A 240 53.77 -31.19 5.98
N ASN A 241 52.52 -31.43 6.39
CA ASN A 241 51.94 -30.89 7.63
C ASN A 241 52.75 -31.34 8.87
N LEU A 242 53.26 -32.58 8.88
CA LEU A 242 54.12 -33.11 9.95
C LEU A 242 55.54 -32.49 9.98
N LEU A 243 55.96 -31.82 8.91
CA LEU A 243 57.27 -31.20 8.76
C LEU A 243 57.24 -29.67 8.90
N GLN A 244 56.13 -29.03 8.52
CA GLN A 244 55.99 -27.57 8.47
C GLN A 244 55.17 -26.99 9.62
N GLY A 245 54.34 -27.80 10.31
CA GLY A 245 53.64 -27.41 11.54
C GLY A 245 52.31 -26.67 11.32
N GLU A 246 52.00 -26.27 10.09
CA GLU A 246 50.71 -25.72 9.68
C GLU A 246 49.91 -26.76 8.87
N ILE A 247 48.59 -26.57 8.74
CA ILE A 247 47.71 -27.48 8.00
C ILE A 247 47.56 -26.96 6.57
N VAL A 248 48.30 -27.55 5.62
CA VAL A 248 48.15 -27.26 4.20
C VAL A 248 46.90 -27.98 3.66
N SER A 249 45.87 -27.21 3.33
CA SER A 249 44.61 -27.70 2.77
C SER A 249 44.66 -27.81 1.24
N GLY A 250 45.11 -28.96 0.73
CA GLY A 250 45.25 -29.22 -0.72
C GLY A 250 45.11 -30.68 -1.14
N ALA A 251 44.34 -31.48 -0.39
CA ALA A 251 44.18 -32.92 -0.61
C ALA A 251 42.70 -33.33 -0.78
N SER A 252 41.96 -32.58 -1.60
CA SER A 252 40.57 -32.91 -1.97
C SER A 252 40.42 -32.93 -3.48
N THR A 253 40.01 -34.07 -4.04
CA THR A 253 39.81 -34.27 -5.49
C THR A 253 38.55 -33.57 -6.00
N ILE A 254 38.46 -33.34 -7.31
CA ILE A 254 37.24 -32.79 -7.96
C ILE A 254 36.02 -33.66 -7.61
N THR A 255 36.14 -35.00 -7.68
CA THR A 255 35.06 -35.92 -7.31
C THR A 255 34.63 -35.79 -5.84
N GLN A 256 35.56 -35.53 -4.92
CA GLN A 256 35.22 -35.25 -3.52
C GLN A 256 34.48 -33.92 -3.36
N GLN A 257 34.79 -32.90 -4.18
CA GLN A 257 34.07 -31.63 -4.16
C GLN A 257 32.64 -31.76 -4.71
N VAL A 258 32.44 -32.53 -5.79
CA VAL A 258 31.10 -32.87 -6.32
C VAL A 258 30.25 -33.54 -5.23
N VAL A 259 30.77 -34.61 -4.62
CA VAL A 259 30.09 -35.31 -3.52
C VAL A 259 29.76 -34.36 -2.37
N ARG A 260 30.74 -33.58 -1.90
CA ARG A 260 30.54 -32.63 -0.80
C ARG A 260 29.43 -31.63 -1.12
N ASN A 261 29.37 -31.12 -2.34
CA ASN A 261 28.45 -30.04 -2.70
C ASN A 261 27.01 -30.55 -2.93
N LEU A 262 26.84 -31.74 -3.50
CA LEU A 262 25.53 -32.28 -3.91
C LEU A 262 24.88 -33.23 -2.91
N LEU A 263 25.68 -34.11 -2.28
CA LEU A 263 25.17 -35.18 -1.40
C LEU A 263 24.98 -34.78 0.06
N PHE A 264 25.52 -33.63 0.47
CA PHE A 264 25.41 -33.16 1.83
C PHE A 264 24.50 -31.92 1.92
N ASP A 265 23.59 -31.97 2.90
CA ASP A 265 22.87 -30.80 3.41
C ASP A 265 23.85 -29.72 3.89
N GLU A 266 23.39 -28.49 4.07
CA GLU A 266 24.28 -27.36 4.36
C GLU A 266 25.04 -27.48 5.68
N GLN A 267 24.39 -28.02 6.72
CA GLN A 267 25.03 -28.20 8.03
C GLN A 267 26.18 -29.21 7.91
N ARG A 268 25.91 -30.34 7.23
CA ARG A 268 26.90 -31.37 6.97
C ARG A 268 27.93 -30.94 5.93
N ARG A 269 27.64 -30.04 4.99
CA ARG A 269 28.59 -29.51 4.01
C ARG A 269 29.81 -28.85 4.66
N TYR A 270 29.56 -28.04 5.69
CA TYR A 270 30.57 -27.24 6.39
C TYR A 270 31.10 -27.88 7.69
N GLU A 271 30.56 -29.03 8.11
CA GLU A 271 30.97 -29.76 9.32
C GLU A 271 32.46 -30.17 9.27
N GLN A 272 33.28 -29.66 10.20
CA GLN A 272 34.72 -29.98 10.26
C GLN A 272 35.01 -31.31 10.97
N SER A 273 34.38 -32.42 10.53
CA SER A 273 34.58 -33.75 11.11
C SER A 273 35.34 -34.73 10.21
N ILE A 274 36.06 -35.64 10.86
CA ILE A 274 36.76 -36.76 10.22
C ILE A 274 35.75 -37.74 9.62
N THR A 275 34.60 -37.94 10.26
CA THR A 275 33.48 -38.75 9.77
C THR A 275 32.99 -38.25 8.41
N ARG A 276 32.64 -36.96 8.29
CA ARG A 276 32.22 -36.37 7.01
C ARG A 276 33.27 -36.54 5.91
N LYS A 277 34.56 -36.33 6.20
CA LYS A 277 35.63 -36.49 5.20
C LYS A 277 35.92 -37.96 4.83
N ILE A 278 35.58 -38.92 5.69
CA ILE A 278 35.55 -40.35 5.35
C ILE A 278 34.34 -40.67 4.46
N ASP A 279 33.16 -40.15 4.78
CA ASP A 279 31.94 -40.32 3.97
C ASP A 279 32.16 -39.77 2.56
N GLU A 280 32.68 -38.54 2.45
CA GLU A 280 33.05 -37.85 1.20
C GLU A 280 34.01 -38.70 0.35
N ALA A 281 35.02 -39.31 0.97
CA ALA A 281 35.97 -40.18 0.29
C ALA A 281 35.35 -41.50 -0.19
N LEU A 282 34.50 -42.14 0.62
CA LEU A 282 33.85 -43.41 0.25
C LEU A 282 32.78 -43.22 -0.83
N LEU A 283 32.03 -42.11 -0.76
CA LEU A 283 31.07 -41.71 -1.78
C LEU A 283 31.79 -41.35 -3.08
N ALA A 284 32.90 -40.58 -3.05
CA ALA A 284 33.67 -40.25 -4.25
C ALA A 284 34.24 -41.50 -4.95
N ILE A 285 34.78 -42.47 -4.19
CA ILE A 285 35.22 -43.78 -4.73
C ILE A 285 34.08 -44.57 -5.38
N THR A 286 32.83 -44.34 -4.94
CA THR A 286 31.66 -45.05 -5.47
C THR A 286 31.04 -44.31 -6.66
N LEU A 287 31.07 -42.98 -6.65
CA LEU A 287 30.69 -42.11 -7.76
C LEU A 287 31.56 -42.38 -9.00
N THR A 288 32.88 -42.46 -8.84
CA THR A 288 33.84 -42.88 -9.89
C THR A 288 33.66 -44.34 -10.37
N ARG A 289 32.68 -45.09 -9.86
CA ARG A 289 32.26 -46.41 -10.36
C ARG A 289 30.86 -46.44 -10.99
N ARG A 290 30.04 -45.39 -10.79
CA ARG A 290 28.74 -45.21 -11.45
C ARG A 290 28.87 -44.33 -12.71
N MET A 291 29.64 -43.24 -12.62
CA MET A 291 29.80 -42.23 -13.67
C MET A 291 31.22 -42.24 -14.26
N SER A 292 31.36 -41.72 -15.49
CA SER A 292 32.64 -41.46 -16.14
C SER A 292 33.37 -40.26 -15.50
N LYS A 293 34.66 -40.09 -15.80
CA LYS A 293 35.40 -38.90 -15.34
C LYS A 293 34.91 -37.62 -16.00
N ASP A 294 34.44 -37.70 -17.24
CA ASP A 294 33.95 -36.56 -17.99
C ASP A 294 32.57 -36.13 -17.47
N ASP A 295 31.66 -37.07 -17.18
CA ASP A 295 30.36 -36.77 -16.54
C ASP A 295 30.55 -36.10 -15.16
N ILE A 296 31.53 -36.57 -14.37
CA ILE A 296 31.86 -36.01 -13.05
C ILE A 296 32.45 -34.60 -13.17
N LEU A 297 33.22 -34.32 -14.23
CA LEU A 297 33.79 -33.00 -14.48
C LEU A 297 32.75 -32.03 -15.07
N GLU A 298 31.85 -32.51 -15.93
CA GLU A 298 30.69 -31.74 -16.39
C GLU A 298 29.83 -31.32 -15.20
N LEU A 299 29.50 -32.27 -14.32
CA LEU A 299 28.71 -32.03 -13.13
C LEU A 299 29.41 -31.02 -12.21
N TYR A 300 30.73 -31.15 -11.98
CA TYR A 300 31.48 -30.13 -11.24
C TYR A 300 31.39 -28.74 -11.88
N LEU A 301 31.66 -28.64 -13.19
CA LEU A 301 31.69 -27.38 -13.94
C LEU A 301 30.31 -26.74 -14.12
N ASN A 302 29.21 -27.46 -13.90
CA ASN A 302 27.83 -26.96 -13.93
C ASN A 302 27.17 -26.82 -12.54
N GLU A 303 27.91 -27.08 -11.45
CA GLU A 303 27.41 -27.01 -10.05
C GLU A 303 28.25 -26.09 -9.15
N ILE A 304 29.52 -25.89 -9.48
CA ILE A 304 30.43 -25.16 -8.59
C ILE A 304 30.08 -23.66 -8.54
N ASN A 305 30.08 -23.10 -7.34
CA ASN A 305 29.78 -21.68 -7.10
C ASN A 305 30.99 -20.81 -7.46
N TYR A 306 30.81 -19.93 -8.43
CA TYR A 306 31.82 -18.99 -8.94
C TYR A 306 31.71 -17.59 -8.34
N GLY A 307 30.86 -17.37 -7.33
CA GLY A 307 30.60 -16.06 -6.72
C GLY A 307 29.55 -15.24 -7.48
N ASN A 308 29.14 -14.10 -6.90
CA ASN A 308 28.17 -13.15 -7.48
C ASN A 308 26.88 -13.79 -8.04
N GLY A 309 26.42 -14.89 -7.44
CA GLY A 309 25.24 -15.61 -7.92
C GLY A 309 25.46 -16.37 -9.24
N ALA A 310 26.67 -16.82 -9.53
CA ALA A 310 26.96 -17.73 -10.65
C ALA A 310 27.23 -19.15 -10.15
N TYR A 311 26.40 -20.11 -10.57
CA TYR A 311 26.60 -21.54 -10.35
C TYR A 311 26.79 -22.23 -11.70
N GLY A 312 27.94 -22.87 -11.85
CA GLY A 312 28.39 -23.39 -13.13
C GLY A 312 29.06 -22.34 -14.04
N ILE A 313 29.85 -22.82 -15.00
CA ILE A 313 30.80 -22.02 -15.78
C ILE A 313 30.11 -21.09 -16.80
N GLU A 314 28.97 -21.48 -17.36
CA GLU A 314 28.18 -20.65 -18.29
C GLU A 314 27.62 -19.42 -17.57
N ALA A 315 26.95 -19.64 -16.43
CA ALA A 315 26.51 -18.56 -15.55
C ALA A 315 27.67 -17.64 -15.15
N ALA A 316 28.85 -18.19 -14.86
CA ALA A 316 30.04 -17.39 -14.53
C ALA A 316 30.55 -16.57 -15.73
N ALA A 317 30.61 -17.15 -16.93
CA ALA A 317 30.98 -16.45 -18.15
C ALA A 317 30.02 -15.28 -18.44
N GLN A 318 28.72 -15.48 -18.26
CA GLN A 318 27.71 -14.43 -18.43
C GLN A 318 27.79 -13.35 -17.35
N VAL A 319 27.91 -13.72 -16.06
CA VAL A 319 27.94 -12.77 -14.93
C VAL A 319 29.20 -11.90 -14.97
N TYR A 320 30.36 -12.49 -15.25
CA TYR A 320 31.64 -11.77 -15.24
C TYR A 320 32.01 -11.13 -16.59
N PHE A 321 31.73 -11.79 -17.73
CA PHE A 321 32.20 -11.37 -19.07
C PHE A 321 31.09 -11.16 -20.12
N GLY A 322 29.82 -11.45 -19.81
CA GLY A 322 28.68 -11.14 -20.68
C GLY A 322 28.61 -11.96 -21.95
N LYS A 323 29.19 -13.16 -21.95
CA LYS A 323 29.30 -14.09 -23.07
C LYS A 323 29.19 -15.53 -22.59
N SER A 324 29.06 -16.48 -23.52
CA SER A 324 29.01 -17.91 -23.18
C SER A 324 30.37 -18.45 -22.73
N ALA A 325 30.34 -19.51 -21.90
CA ALA A 325 31.51 -20.30 -21.55
C ALA A 325 32.24 -20.85 -22.79
N ARG A 326 31.51 -21.14 -23.87
CA ARG A 326 32.05 -21.57 -25.18
C ARG A 326 33.07 -20.57 -25.77
N ASP A 327 32.94 -19.28 -25.43
CA ASP A 327 33.79 -18.18 -25.91
C ASP A 327 34.91 -17.78 -24.92
N LEU A 328 35.11 -18.52 -23.82
CA LEU A 328 36.16 -18.22 -22.83
C LEU A 328 37.56 -18.48 -23.38
N GLN A 329 38.43 -17.46 -23.26
CA GLN A 329 39.84 -17.57 -23.61
C GLN A 329 40.67 -17.86 -22.35
N LEU A 330 41.90 -18.36 -22.56
CA LEU A 330 42.82 -18.81 -21.50
C LEU A 330 42.91 -17.87 -20.29
N HIS A 331 43.01 -16.55 -20.50
CA HIS A 331 43.10 -15.58 -19.41
C HIS A 331 41.82 -15.46 -18.56
N GLU A 332 40.63 -15.59 -19.16
CA GLU A 332 39.34 -15.53 -18.48
C GLU A 332 39.04 -16.87 -17.79
N ALA A 333 39.29 -17.99 -18.49
CA ALA A 333 39.20 -19.34 -17.94
C ALA A 333 40.06 -19.51 -16.68
N ALA A 334 41.34 -19.10 -16.74
CA ALA A 334 42.24 -19.15 -15.59
C ALA A 334 41.84 -18.19 -14.45
N LEU A 335 41.03 -17.17 -14.73
CA LEU A 335 40.45 -16.33 -13.68
C LEU A 335 39.24 -17.00 -13.04
N LEU A 336 38.23 -17.41 -13.83
CA LEU A 336 37.00 -18.03 -13.29
C LEU A 336 37.30 -19.28 -12.47
N VAL A 337 38.15 -20.17 -13.00
CA VAL A 337 38.58 -21.39 -12.31
C VAL A 337 39.31 -21.08 -10.99
N GLY A 338 39.90 -19.90 -10.84
CA GLY A 338 40.49 -19.46 -9.57
C GLY A 338 39.48 -19.22 -8.44
N ILE A 339 38.23 -18.83 -8.76
CA ILE A 339 37.24 -18.31 -7.80
C ILE A 339 36.68 -19.38 -6.84
N PRO A 340 36.27 -20.61 -7.27
CA PRO A 340 35.65 -21.64 -6.44
C PRO A 340 36.32 -21.98 -5.10
N GLN A 341 37.64 -21.77 -4.97
CA GLN A 341 38.35 -22.00 -3.71
C GLN A 341 37.87 -21.09 -2.58
N SER A 342 37.48 -19.84 -2.89
CA SER A 342 36.97 -18.87 -1.91
C SER A 342 36.18 -17.74 -2.58
N PRO A 343 34.93 -18.00 -3.06
CA PRO A 343 34.20 -17.03 -3.89
C PRO A 343 33.90 -15.69 -3.20
N SER A 344 33.82 -15.68 -1.86
CA SER A 344 33.60 -14.45 -1.07
C SER A 344 34.84 -13.57 -0.91
N LEU A 345 36.04 -14.09 -1.21
CA LEU A 345 37.32 -13.38 -1.14
C LEU A 345 37.94 -13.13 -2.53
N LEU A 346 37.64 -13.98 -3.51
CA LEU A 346 38.24 -13.99 -4.85
C LEU A 346 37.33 -13.34 -5.91
N ASP A 347 36.76 -12.19 -5.58
CA ASP A 347 35.78 -11.48 -6.41
C ASP A 347 36.44 -10.37 -7.26
N PRO A 348 36.39 -10.44 -8.61
CA PRO A 348 36.92 -9.40 -9.50
C PRO A 348 36.01 -8.17 -9.65
N LEU A 349 34.71 -8.27 -9.34
CA LEU A 349 33.76 -7.15 -9.43
C LEU A 349 33.76 -6.28 -8.17
N SER A 350 34.35 -6.78 -7.07
CA SER A 350 34.38 -6.10 -5.78
C SER A 350 34.98 -4.70 -5.83
N SER A 351 34.33 -3.76 -5.15
CA SER A 351 34.88 -2.41 -4.93
C SER A 351 36.21 -2.48 -4.15
N ASP A 352 36.36 -3.44 -3.23
CA ASP A 352 37.58 -3.70 -2.46
C ASP A 352 38.79 -4.02 -3.37
N PRO A 353 39.86 -3.18 -3.36
CA PRO A 353 41.08 -3.44 -4.11
C PRO A 353 41.80 -4.74 -3.70
N LEU A 354 41.67 -5.18 -2.44
CA LEU A 354 42.36 -6.37 -1.93
C LEU A 354 41.81 -7.66 -2.54
N LYS A 355 40.48 -7.79 -2.65
CA LYS A 355 39.84 -8.94 -3.32
C LYS A 355 40.24 -9.01 -4.79
N ARG A 356 40.18 -7.88 -5.49
CA ARG A 356 40.62 -7.76 -6.90
C ARG A 356 42.11 -8.09 -7.08
N GLN A 357 42.97 -7.76 -6.12
CA GLN A 357 44.37 -8.18 -6.15
C GLN A 357 44.52 -9.70 -5.90
N ALA A 358 43.75 -10.27 -4.98
CA ALA A 358 43.80 -11.70 -4.64
C ALA A 358 43.37 -12.60 -5.81
N ILE A 359 42.29 -12.26 -6.53
CA ILE A 359 41.87 -13.03 -7.72
C ILE A 359 42.89 -12.94 -8.87
N LEU A 360 43.54 -11.79 -9.07
CA LEU A 360 44.62 -11.66 -10.07
C LEU A 360 45.87 -12.49 -9.69
N GLN A 361 46.19 -12.60 -8.40
CA GLN A 361 47.25 -13.50 -7.93
C GLN A 361 46.85 -14.98 -8.09
N ARG A 362 45.59 -15.33 -7.85
CA ARG A 362 45.05 -16.69 -8.09
C ARG A 362 45.10 -17.04 -9.58
N GLN A 363 44.68 -16.14 -10.48
CA GLN A 363 44.79 -16.30 -11.94
C GLN A 363 46.23 -16.59 -12.39
N GLN A 364 47.20 -15.84 -11.85
CA GLN A 364 48.62 -16.08 -12.15
C GLN A 364 49.08 -17.47 -11.71
N LEU A 365 48.67 -17.92 -10.52
CA LEU A 365 48.93 -19.28 -10.03
C LEU A 365 48.30 -20.36 -10.93
N VAL A 366 47.07 -20.18 -11.41
CA VAL A 366 46.44 -21.14 -12.35
C VAL A 366 47.27 -21.25 -13.63
N LEU A 367 47.67 -20.12 -14.22
CA LEU A 367 48.49 -20.11 -15.43
C LEU A 367 49.87 -20.74 -15.21
N ASP A 368 50.49 -20.56 -14.04
CA ASP A 368 51.78 -21.17 -13.71
C ASP A 368 51.67 -22.69 -13.46
N LEU A 369 50.56 -23.16 -12.86
CA LEU A 369 50.27 -24.60 -12.70
C LEU A 369 49.98 -25.28 -14.06
N MET A 370 49.24 -24.62 -14.95
CA MET A 370 49.02 -25.11 -16.33
C MET A 370 50.32 -25.21 -17.14
N VAL A 371 51.37 -24.46 -16.77
CA VAL A 371 52.73 -24.61 -17.34
C VAL A 371 53.50 -25.78 -16.70
N GLU A 372 53.33 -26.03 -15.40
CA GLU A 372 54.01 -27.13 -14.70
C GLU A 372 53.50 -28.50 -15.19
N GLU A 373 52.18 -28.65 -15.34
CA GLU A 373 51.53 -29.83 -15.94
C GLU A 373 51.64 -29.87 -17.48
N GLY A 374 52.15 -28.81 -18.11
CA GLY A 374 52.46 -28.77 -19.54
C GLY A 374 51.27 -28.58 -20.49
N TYR A 375 50.10 -28.20 -19.97
CA TYR A 375 48.92 -27.85 -20.78
C TYR A 375 49.13 -26.60 -21.65
N ILE A 376 49.97 -25.65 -21.20
CA ILE A 376 50.34 -24.44 -21.96
C ILE A 376 51.85 -24.16 -21.89
N THR A 377 52.39 -23.42 -22.86
CA THR A 377 53.78 -22.95 -22.80
C THR A 377 53.93 -21.69 -21.94
N LYS A 378 55.17 -21.38 -21.53
CA LYS A 378 55.48 -20.16 -20.77
C LYS A 378 55.13 -18.89 -21.55
N GLU A 379 55.32 -18.92 -22.86
CA GLU A 379 54.96 -17.83 -23.76
C GLU A 379 53.45 -17.60 -23.81
N GLN A 380 52.63 -18.67 -23.75
CA GLN A 380 51.18 -18.56 -23.65
C GLN A 380 50.73 -18.05 -22.28
N ALA A 381 51.34 -18.52 -21.19
CA ALA A 381 51.04 -18.04 -19.83
C ALA A 381 51.37 -16.55 -19.67
N GLU A 382 52.57 -16.11 -20.07
CA GLU A 382 52.96 -14.70 -19.99
C GLU A 382 52.15 -13.79 -20.94
N PHE A 383 51.71 -14.30 -22.10
CA PHE A 383 50.76 -13.60 -22.97
C PHE A 383 49.38 -13.45 -22.32
N ALA A 384 48.87 -14.50 -21.67
CA ALA A 384 47.59 -14.49 -20.96
C ALA A 384 47.59 -13.54 -19.76
N LYS A 385 48.67 -13.51 -18.97
CA LYS A 385 48.89 -12.54 -17.86
C LYS A 385 48.90 -11.07 -18.30
N GLN A 386 49.08 -10.80 -19.60
CA GLN A 386 49.12 -9.47 -20.20
C GLN A 386 47.82 -9.08 -20.94
N GLN A 387 46.85 -9.99 -21.09
CA GLN A 387 45.58 -9.66 -21.75
C GLN A 387 44.66 -8.86 -20.82
N PRO A 388 43.90 -7.87 -21.34
CA PRO A 388 42.99 -7.07 -20.53
C PRO A 388 41.71 -7.84 -20.19
N LEU A 389 41.44 -8.01 -18.91
CA LEU A 389 40.17 -8.54 -18.42
C LEU A 389 39.09 -7.45 -18.48
N VAL A 390 38.08 -7.65 -19.32
CA VAL A 390 36.97 -6.70 -19.52
C VAL A 390 35.70 -7.27 -18.87
N PHE A 391 35.42 -6.82 -17.65
CA PHE A 391 34.24 -7.27 -16.91
C PHE A 391 32.97 -6.50 -17.32
N VAL A 392 31.81 -7.16 -17.23
CA VAL A 392 30.52 -6.48 -17.41
C VAL A 392 30.26 -5.53 -16.25
N GLN A 393 29.86 -4.30 -16.55
CA GLN A 393 29.27 -3.41 -15.55
C GLN A 393 27.80 -3.79 -15.31
N ASN A 394 27.60 -4.97 -14.71
CA ASN A 394 26.29 -5.44 -14.24
C ASN A 394 25.89 -4.69 -12.96
N GLU A 395 25.59 -3.39 -13.09
CA GLU A 395 24.50 -2.83 -12.30
C GLU A 395 23.24 -3.58 -12.74
N VAL A 396 22.58 -4.30 -11.83
CA VAL A 396 21.33 -5.01 -12.13
C VAL A 396 20.19 -3.99 -12.19
N ARG A 397 20.13 -3.25 -13.30
CA ARG A 397 19.15 -2.19 -13.55
C ARG A 397 17.84 -2.82 -14.01
N PHE A 398 16.84 -2.79 -13.13
CA PHE A 398 15.49 -3.24 -13.44
C PHE A 398 14.75 -2.14 -14.22
N ASP A 399 14.98 -2.09 -15.54
CA ASP A 399 14.55 -0.99 -16.42
C ASP A 399 13.03 -0.98 -16.73
N ASN A 400 12.31 -2.10 -16.57
CA ASN A 400 10.86 -2.20 -16.81
C ASN A 400 10.09 -2.49 -15.50
N ALA A 401 9.25 -1.55 -15.06
CA ALA A 401 8.25 -1.73 -14.00
C ALA A 401 8.76 -2.38 -12.66
N PRO A 402 9.94 -2.02 -12.11
CA PRO A 402 10.58 -2.75 -11.02
C PRO A 402 9.70 -2.93 -9.78
N HIS A 403 9.05 -1.86 -9.31
CA HIS A 403 8.13 -1.89 -8.16
C HIS A 403 7.00 -2.90 -8.31
N PHE A 404 6.49 -3.07 -9.54
CA PHE A 404 5.47 -4.06 -9.86
C PHE A 404 6.06 -5.47 -9.98
N MET A 405 7.27 -5.62 -10.55
CA MET A 405 7.96 -6.90 -10.65
C MET A 405 8.19 -7.53 -9.27
N PHE A 406 8.68 -6.77 -8.29
CA PHE A 406 8.81 -7.25 -6.90
C PHE A 406 7.45 -7.57 -6.28
N TYR A 407 6.44 -6.69 -6.43
CA TYR A 407 5.07 -6.98 -5.96
C TYR A 407 4.48 -8.26 -6.58
N SER A 408 4.79 -8.55 -7.85
CA SER A 408 4.34 -9.77 -8.52
C SER A 408 5.03 -11.03 -7.99
N LYS A 409 6.29 -10.97 -7.55
CA LYS A 409 6.93 -12.07 -6.81
C LYS A 409 6.18 -12.37 -5.52
N ASP A 410 5.91 -11.33 -4.72
CA ASP A 410 5.20 -11.49 -3.45
C ASP A 410 3.78 -12.09 -3.66
N GLU A 411 3.08 -11.70 -4.73
CA GLU A 411 1.77 -12.27 -5.08
C GLU A 411 1.86 -13.74 -5.54
N VAL A 412 2.88 -14.13 -6.32
CA VAL A 412 3.12 -15.54 -6.69
C VAL A 412 3.43 -16.40 -5.47
N LEU A 413 4.31 -15.93 -4.58
CA LEU A 413 4.64 -16.64 -3.35
C LEU A 413 3.41 -16.82 -2.45
N ALA A 414 2.56 -15.79 -2.33
CA ALA A 414 1.31 -15.88 -1.57
C ALA A 414 0.31 -16.89 -2.18
N ILE A 415 0.15 -16.90 -3.51
CA ILE A 415 -0.72 -17.86 -4.22
C ILE A 415 -0.31 -19.31 -3.94
N PHE A 416 0.99 -19.62 -3.96
CA PHE A 416 1.46 -20.97 -3.68
C PHE A 416 1.51 -21.30 -2.19
N ALA A 417 1.78 -20.34 -1.30
CA ALA A 417 1.66 -20.55 0.14
C ALA A 417 0.21 -20.90 0.54
N GLU A 418 -0.79 -20.16 0.05
CA GLU A 418 -2.21 -20.49 0.27
C GLU A 418 -2.58 -21.87 -0.29
N ARG A 419 -2.03 -22.25 -1.47
CA ARG A 419 -2.18 -23.60 -2.04
C ARG A 419 -1.65 -24.69 -1.10
N TYR A 420 -0.47 -24.52 -0.52
CA TYR A 420 0.13 -25.51 0.38
C TYR A 420 -0.55 -25.53 1.76
N GLU A 421 -0.92 -24.38 2.33
CA GLU A 421 -1.75 -24.35 3.55
C GLU A 421 -3.08 -25.08 3.36
N ALA A 422 -3.75 -24.89 2.21
CA ALA A 422 -4.98 -25.61 1.86
C ALA A 422 -4.79 -27.13 1.68
N GLN A 423 -3.56 -27.60 1.45
CA GLN A 423 -3.19 -29.03 1.44
C GLN A 423 -2.83 -29.57 2.83
N GLY A 424 -2.74 -28.70 3.85
CA GLY A 424 -2.46 -29.08 5.24
C GLY A 424 -1.00 -28.92 5.68
N TYR A 425 -0.17 -28.22 4.90
CA TYR A 425 1.16 -27.77 5.36
C TYR A 425 1.01 -26.64 6.39
N LEU A 426 2.01 -26.48 7.27
CA LEU A 426 2.07 -25.33 8.19
C LEU A 426 2.53 -24.08 7.43
N PRO A 427 2.13 -22.85 7.82
CA PRO A 427 2.48 -21.62 7.09
C PRO A 427 3.97 -21.47 6.81
N GLU A 428 4.83 -21.67 7.83
CA GLU A 428 6.29 -21.61 7.66
C GLU A 428 6.82 -22.61 6.62
N ASP A 429 6.18 -23.76 6.43
CA ASP A 429 6.61 -24.78 5.46
C ASP A 429 5.96 -24.56 4.08
N ALA A 430 4.74 -24.02 4.04
CA ALA A 430 4.06 -23.56 2.84
C ALA A 430 4.83 -22.41 2.16
N GLU A 431 5.34 -21.44 2.93
CA GLU A 431 6.22 -20.37 2.45
C GLU A 431 7.52 -20.93 1.85
N LYS A 432 8.17 -21.91 2.52
CA LYS A 432 9.38 -22.57 2.01
C LYS A 432 9.12 -23.30 0.68
N LEU A 433 8.01 -24.04 0.59
CA LEU A 433 7.61 -24.76 -0.63
C LEU A 433 7.25 -23.81 -1.78
N ALA A 434 6.58 -22.68 -1.48
CA ALA A 434 6.29 -21.64 -2.45
C ALA A 434 7.57 -20.99 -3.02
N GLN A 435 8.55 -20.69 -2.16
CA GLN A 435 9.87 -20.19 -2.60
C GLN A 435 10.65 -21.26 -3.39
N GLN A 436 10.59 -22.54 -3.00
CA GLN A 436 11.24 -23.62 -3.75
C GLN A 436 10.66 -23.78 -5.17
N LEU A 437 9.33 -23.70 -5.33
CA LEU A 437 8.67 -23.70 -6.64
C LEU A 437 8.98 -22.41 -7.44
N PHE A 438 9.16 -21.28 -6.76
CA PHE A 438 9.57 -20.03 -7.42
C PHE A 438 11.03 -20.07 -7.90
N ASP A 439 11.91 -20.76 -7.17
CA ASP A 439 13.33 -20.96 -7.49
C ASP A 439 13.58 -22.15 -8.44
N SER A 440 12.57 -22.95 -8.81
CA SER A 440 12.71 -24.06 -9.77
C SER A 440 12.59 -23.61 -11.23
N GLY A 441 11.91 -22.49 -11.52
CA GLY A 441 11.82 -21.90 -12.85
C GLY A 441 10.39 -21.80 -13.39
N LEU A 442 9.83 -20.59 -13.39
CA LEU A 442 8.46 -20.31 -13.81
C LEU A 442 8.39 -19.22 -14.89
N ARG A 443 7.43 -19.33 -15.81
CA ARG A 443 6.98 -18.23 -16.67
C ARG A 443 5.75 -17.56 -16.06
N VAL A 444 5.94 -16.39 -15.46
CA VAL A 444 4.88 -15.61 -14.79
C VAL A 444 4.39 -14.50 -15.72
N TYR A 445 3.16 -14.62 -16.22
CA TYR A 445 2.49 -13.54 -16.95
C TYR A 445 1.66 -12.69 -15.99
N THR A 446 1.86 -11.39 -16.05
CA THR A 446 1.22 -10.43 -15.16
C THR A 446 0.07 -9.67 -15.82
N THR A 447 -0.65 -8.87 -15.03
CA THR A 447 -1.74 -8.01 -15.50
C THR A 447 -1.27 -6.66 -16.03
N LEU A 448 -0.02 -6.28 -15.75
CA LEU A 448 0.55 -4.98 -16.10
C LEU A 448 0.67 -4.84 -17.62
N ASP A 449 0.31 -3.66 -18.11
CA ASP A 449 0.52 -3.24 -19.48
C ASP A 449 1.72 -2.29 -19.53
N LEU A 450 2.81 -2.73 -20.18
CA LEU A 450 4.07 -1.97 -20.17
C LEU A 450 3.94 -0.60 -20.87
N GLY A 451 2.96 -0.42 -21.76
CA GLY A 451 2.64 0.87 -22.35
C GLY A 451 1.92 1.81 -21.36
N MET A 452 0.96 1.30 -20.58
CA MET A 452 0.29 2.09 -19.54
C MET A 452 1.24 2.46 -18.39
N GLN A 453 2.11 1.52 -17.99
CA GLN A 453 3.20 1.78 -17.06
C GLN A 453 4.07 2.95 -17.53
N ARG A 454 4.55 2.92 -18.78
CA ARG A 454 5.40 3.99 -19.34
C ARG A 454 4.67 5.33 -19.45
N ILE A 455 3.35 5.35 -19.65
CA ILE A 455 2.54 6.58 -19.59
C ILE A 455 2.55 7.14 -18.16
N ALA A 456 2.27 6.32 -17.16
CA ALA A 456 2.25 6.71 -15.75
C ALA A 456 3.64 7.19 -15.24
N GLU A 457 4.71 6.46 -15.57
CA GLU A 457 6.08 6.84 -15.22
C GLU A 457 6.48 8.19 -15.83
N ASN A 458 6.18 8.41 -17.12
CA ASN A 458 6.50 9.67 -17.79
C ASN A 458 5.68 10.83 -17.23
N ALA A 459 4.37 10.65 -16.98
CA ALA A 459 3.53 11.66 -16.34
C ALA A 459 4.06 12.05 -14.95
N ALA A 460 4.51 11.07 -14.15
CA ALA A 460 5.09 11.30 -12.84
C ALA A 460 6.45 12.02 -12.94
N ARG A 461 7.43 11.48 -13.67
CA ARG A 461 8.76 12.07 -13.89
C ARG A 461 8.66 13.52 -14.37
N THR A 462 7.84 13.79 -15.40
CA THR A 462 7.71 15.11 -16.03
C THR A 462 7.10 16.17 -15.11
N ASN A 463 6.10 15.83 -14.31
CA ASN A 463 5.47 16.80 -13.40
C ASN A 463 6.31 17.01 -12.13
N VAL A 464 6.93 15.96 -11.56
CA VAL A 464 7.84 16.09 -10.42
C VAL A 464 9.04 16.99 -10.78
N ALA A 465 9.65 16.79 -11.94
CA ALA A 465 10.77 17.62 -12.41
C ALA A 465 10.41 19.12 -12.53
N GLN A 466 9.16 19.47 -12.83
CA GLN A 466 8.70 20.86 -12.89
C GLN A 466 8.48 21.50 -11.51
N LEU A 467 8.36 20.69 -10.46
CA LEU A 467 7.95 21.11 -9.11
C LEU A 467 9.07 21.00 -8.07
N ARG A 468 10.00 20.05 -8.24
CA ARG A 468 11.10 19.70 -7.31
C ARG A 468 11.76 20.92 -6.67
N ASP A 469 12.42 21.76 -7.45
CA ASP A 469 13.18 22.92 -6.96
C ASP A 469 12.35 24.01 -6.26
N ARG A 470 11.03 24.07 -6.51
CA ARG A 470 10.13 25.14 -6.02
C ARG A 470 9.29 24.72 -4.82
N HIS A 471 9.04 23.42 -4.69
CA HIS A 471 8.10 22.85 -3.72
C HIS A 471 8.71 21.75 -2.85
N ASP A 472 9.99 21.42 -3.02
CA ASP A 472 10.67 20.30 -2.35
C ASP A 472 9.88 18.98 -2.43
N LEU A 473 9.33 18.73 -3.63
CA LEU A 473 8.60 17.50 -3.99
C LEU A 473 9.55 16.65 -4.82
N THR A 474 10.13 15.58 -4.24
CA THR A 474 11.17 14.80 -4.91
C THR A 474 10.66 13.51 -5.56
N ASN A 475 9.52 12.96 -5.12
CA ASN A 475 8.99 11.67 -5.59
C ASN A 475 7.46 11.68 -5.84
N ALA A 476 6.98 10.69 -6.58
CA ALA A 476 5.57 10.42 -6.83
C ALA A 476 5.32 8.93 -7.14
N SER A 477 4.09 8.49 -6.91
CA SER A 477 3.64 7.11 -7.10
C SER A 477 2.28 7.09 -7.80
N VAL A 478 2.07 6.13 -8.70
CA VAL A 478 0.88 6.00 -9.54
C VAL A 478 0.42 4.55 -9.59
N VAL A 479 -0.88 4.30 -9.43
CA VAL A 479 -1.50 2.98 -9.59
C VAL A 479 -2.66 3.08 -10.58
N VAL A 480 -2.75 2.14 -11.52
CA VAL A 480 -3.85 2.04 -12.49
C VAL A 480 -4.51 0.68 -12.38
N ILE A 481 -5.84 0.64 -12.22
CA ILE A 481 -6.62 -0.61 -12.04
C ILE A 481 -7.80 -0.66 -13.02
N GLU A 482 -8.04 -1.82 -13.66
CA GLU A 482 -9.33 -2.12 -14.30
C GLU A 482 -10.36 -2.50 -13.21
N PRO A 483 -11.38 -1.68 -12.93
CA PRO A 483 -12.22 -1.82 -11.74
C PRO A 483 -13.18 -3.02 -11.82
N ARG A 484 -13.42 -3.55 -13.02
CA ARG A 484 -14.27 -4.73 -13.28
C ARG A 484 -13.58 -6.06 -13.00
N THR A 485 -12.24 -6.07 -12.97
CA THR A 485 -11.43 -7.29 -12.92
C THR A 485 -10.33 -7.24 -11.85
N GLY A 486 -10.14 -6.10 -11.18
CA GLY A 486 -9.07 -5.91 -10.19
C GLY A 486 -7.66 -5.83 -10.78
N LYS A 487 -7.50 -6.05 -12.09
CA LYS A 487 -6.21 -6.11 -12.77
C LYS A 487 -5.43 -4.81 -12.60
N ILE A 488 -4.25 -4.88 -11.98
CA ILE A 488 -3.32 -3.76 -11.89
C ILE A 488 -2.65 -3.61 -13.26
N LEU A 489 -2.97 -2.53 -13.96
CA LEU A 489 -2.46 -2.24 -15.30
C LEU A 489 -1.13 -1.47 -15.27
N ALA A 490 -0.85 -0.76 -14.17
CA ALA A 490 0.41 -0.09 -13.91
C ALA A 490 0.61 0.13 -12.40
N MET A 491 1.86 0.04 -11.93
CA MET A 491 2.27 0.41 -10.57
C MET A 491 3.65 1.07 -10.61
N VAL A 492 3.67 2.35 -10.28
CA VAL A 492 4.86 3.20 -10.15
C VAL A 492 5.04 3.47 -8.66
N GLY A 493 5.99 2.79 -8.01
CA GLY A 493 6.27 3.01 -6.57
C GLY A 493 7.09 4.27 -6.29
N SER A 494 7.92 4.68 -7.25
CA SER A 494 8.71 5.92 -7.25
C SER A 494 8.95 6.38 -8.71
N ILE A 495 9.41 7.62 -8.91
CA ILE A 495 9.71 8.13 -10.27
C ILE A 495 10.98 7.54 -10.89
N ASP A 496 11.95 7.10 -10.08
CA ASP A 496 13.12 6.34 -10.51
C ASP A 496 13.49 5.36 -9.40
N PHE A 497 13.59 4.08 -9.76
CA PHE A 497 13.93 3.00 -8.83
C PHE A 497 15.40 3.07 -8.38
N ASN A 498 16.28 3.64 -9.21
CA ASN A 498 17.73 3.64 -9.01
C ASN A 498 18.24 4.94 -8.36
N ASP A 499 17.38 5.95 -8.17
CA ASP A 499 17.73 7.21 -7.51
C ASP A 499 17.68 7.04 -5.98
N GLU A 500 18.81 6.67 -5.38
CA GLU A 500 18.97 6.59 -3.91
C GLU A 500 18.61 7.91 -3.21
N SER A 501 18.74 9.07 -3.86
CA SER A 501 18.48 10.38 -3.25
C SER A 501 17.00 10.67 -2.99
N ILE A 502 16.10 9.82 -3.48
CA ILE A 502 14.65 9.86 -3.22
C ILE A 502 14.11 8.58 -2.59
N ASP A 503 15.00 7.75 -2.02
CA ASP A 503 14.70 6.37 -1.58
C ASP A 503 14.05 5.55 -2.73
N GLY A 504 14.62 5.61 -3.94
CA GLY A 504 14.00 5.13 -5.18
C GLY A 504 13.44 3.70 -5.14
N GLN A 505 14.05 2.81 -4.36
CA GLN A 505 13.62 1.40 -4.21
C GLN A 505 12.38 1.23 -3.30
N VAL A 506 11.97 2.25 -2.55
CA VAL A 506 10.77 2.21 -1.70
C VAL A 506 9.51 2.26 -2.56
N ASN A 507 8.73 1.18 -2.56
CA ASN A 507 7.45 1.14 -3.25
C ASN A 507 6.38 1.94 -2.47
N VAL A 508 6.28 3.24 -2.73
CA VAL A 508 5.34 4.12 -2.00
C VAL A 508 3.88 3.77 -2.29
N SER A 509 3.55 2.99 -3.35
CA SER A 509 2.16 2.59 -3.57
C SER A 509 1.63 1.61 -2.51
N LEU A 510 2.54 0.92 -1.81
CA LEU A 510 2.28 -0.01 -0.72
C LEU A 510 2.56 0.60 0.66
N ALA A 511 3.16 1.80 0.73
CA ALA A 511 3.42 2.49 1.98
C ALA A 511 2.13 3.11 2.55
N GLN A 512 1.92 2.97 3.85
CA GLN A 512 0.85 3.70 4.55
C GLN A 512 1.19 5.20 4.60
N ARG A 513 0.27 6.04 4.11
CA ARG A 513 0.38 7.49 4.03
C ARG A 513 -0.97 8.13 4.34
N GLN A 514 -0.98 9.41 4.73
CA GLN A 514 -2.22 10.10 5.12
C GLN A 514 -3.01 10.54 3.88
N PRO A 515 -4.20 9.97 3.58
CA PRO A 515 -4.95 10.17 2.33
C PRO A 515 -5.50 11.60 2.15
N GLY A 516 -5.54 12.39 3.23
CA GLY A 516 -6.12 13.72 3.22
C GLY A 516 -7.61 13.71 2.85
N SER A 517 -8.04 14.75 2.14
CA SER A 517 -9.43 14.93 1.68
C SER A 517 -9.95 13.93 0.63
N THR A 518 -9.21 12.89 0.22
CA THR A 518 -9.79 11.78 -0.57
C THR A 518 -10.74 10.92 0.26
N MET A 519 -10.59 10.91 1.60
CA MET A 519 -11.48 10.18 2.53
C MET A 519 -12.94 10.66 2.52
N LYS A 520 -13.20 11.85 1.97
CA LYS A 520 -14.52 12.49 2.01
C LYS A 520 -15.57 11.74 1.19
N ILE A 521 -15.20 11.11 0.07
CA ILE A 521 -16.15 10.35 -0.76
C ILE A 521 -16.85 9.26 0.06
N PHE A 522 -16.09 8.53 0.87
CA PHE A 522 -16.59 7.46 1.74
C PHE A 522 -17.43 8.03 2.88
N THR A 523 -17.02 9.17 3.46
CA THR A 523 -17.78 9.84 4.53
C THR A 523 -19.16 10.30 4.06
N TYR A 524 -19.26 10.90 2.87
CA TYR A 524 -20.54 11.31 2.30
C TYR A 524 -21.37 10.12 1.80
N SER A 525 -20.73 9.07 1.26
CA SER A 525 -21.42 7.81 0.90
C SER A 525 -22.06 7.14 2.13
N ALA A 526 -21.32 7.08 3.25
CA ALA A 526 -21.80 6.55 4.52
C ALA A 526 -22.93 7.40 5.14
N ALA A 527 -22.97 8.71 4.89
CA ALA A 527 -24.11 9.55 5.27
C ALA A 527 -25.35 9.29 4.41
N ILE A 528 -25.16 8.97 3.13
CA ILE A 528 -26.23 8.63 2.19
C ILE A 528 -26.83 7.24 2.51
N GLU A 529 -26.03 6.25 2.90
CA GLU A 529 -26.56 4.99 3.48
C GLU A 529 -27.37 5.21 4.77
N ARG A 530 -27.19 6.38 5.43
CA ARG A 530 -27.93 6.82 6.61
C ARG A 530 -29.06 7.82 6.28
N GLY A 531 -29.44 7.94 5.00
CA GLY A 531 -30.62 8.70 4.54
C GLY A 531 -30.35 10.10 4.01
N TRP A 532 -29.10 10.59 3.96
CA TRP A 532 -28.80 11.85 3.29
C TRP A 532 -28.90 11.73 1.76
N VAL A 533 -29.03 12.87 1.09
CA VAL A 533 -29.09 13.01 -0.37
C VAL A 533 -28.17 14.16 -0.83
N PRO A 534 -27.79 14.27 -2.11
CA PRO A 534 -26.90 15.34 -2.60
C PRO A 534 -27.42 16.76 -2.30
N ALA A 535 -28.74 16.91 -2.19
CA ALA A 535 -29.44 18.14 -1.82
C ALA A 535 -29.28 18.55 -0.35
N GLN A 536 -28.86 17.66 0.55
CA GLN A 536 -28.80 17.88 1.99
C GLN A 536 -27.99 19.15 2.33
N ILE A 537 -28.57 20.04 3.14
CA ILE A 537 -27.89 21.23 3.64
C ILE A 537 -26.95 20.85 4.79
N ILE A 538 -25.73 21.38 4.72
CA ILE A 538 -24.71 21.32 5.77
C ILE A 538 -24.19 22.75 5.96
N TRP A 539 -23.97 23.17 7.21
CA TRP A 539 -23.57 24.55 7.52
C TRP A 539 -22.05 24.69 7.62
N ASP A 540 -21.45 25.27 6.59
CA ASP A 540 -20.03 25.63 6.56
C ASP A 540 -19.75 26.92 7.35
N THR A 541 -19.89 26.81 8.67
CA THR A 541 -19.60 27.86 9.68
C THR A 541 -18.68 27.30 10.77
N ASN A 542 -17.88 28.14 11.42
CA ASN A 542 -16.90 27.73 12.42
C ASN A 542 -17.52 26.91 13.56
N ILE A 543 -17.10 25.64 13.67
CA ILE A 543 -17.51 24.69 14.72
C ILE A 543 -16.38 24.47 15.73
N SER A 544 -16.72 24.13 16.97
CA SER A 544 -15.76 23.97 18.07
C SER A 544 -16.08 22.71 18.89
N ILE A 545 -15.28 21.66 18.72
CA ILE A 545 -15.60 20.31 19.19
C ILE A 545 -14.74 19.98 20.43
N GLY A 546 -15.37 20.00 21.61
CA GLY A 546 -14.71 19.61 22.86
C GLY A 546 -14.68 18.09 23.05
N ILE A 547 -13.49 17.53 23.24
CA ILE A 547 -13.31 16.12 23.65
C ILE A 547 -12.74 16.12 25.09
N PRO A 548 -13.37 15.42 26.07
CA PRO A 548 -12.90 15.41 27.45
C PRO A 548 -11.44 14.98 27.58
N GLY A 549 -10.61 15.81 28.20
CA GLY A 549 -9.18 15.55 28.39
C GLY A 549 -8.27 15.88 27.20
N GLN A 550 -8.82 16.42 26.10
CA GLN A 550 -8.05 16.86 24.92
C GLN A 550 -8.25 18.36 24.66
N PRO A 551 -7.36 19.02 23.89
CA PRO A 551 -7.64 20.36 23.34
C PRO A 551 -8.89 20.35 22.46
N THR A 552 -9.63 21.46 22.45
CA THR A 552 -10.79 21.65 21.57
C THR A 552 -10.39 21.58 20.10
N TYR A 553 -11.13 20.81 19.30
CA TYR A 553 -10.88 20.65 17.88
C TYR A 553 -11.71 21.65 17.06
N GLU A 554 -11.02 22.58 16.40
CA GLU A 554 -11.61 23.61 15.55
C GLU A 554 -11.14 23.44 14.09
N PRO A 555 -11.86 22.66 13.26
CA PRO A 555 -11.48 22.45 11.86
C PRO A 555 -11.68 23.73 11.04
N GLN A 556 -10.75 24.01 10.12
CA GLN A 556 -10.83 25.14 9.20
C GLN A 556 -10.81 24.67 7.74
N ASN A 557 -11.47 25.41 6.85
CA ASN A 557 -11.35 25.21 5.41
C ASN A 557 -9.98 25.67 4.89
N TYR A 558 -9.54 25.07 3.78
CA TYR A 558 -8.23 25.35 3.17
C TYR A 558 -8.05 26.83 2.78
N ASP A 559 -9.12 27.48 2.31
CA ASP A 559 -9.16 28.91 1.95
C ASP A 559 -9.38 29.84 3.17
N ARG A 560 -9.58 29.26 4.36
CA ARG A 560 -9.85 29.92 5.65
C ARG A 560 -11.14 30.78 5.65
N ARG A 561 -12.19 30.33 4.96
CA ARG A 561 -13.50 31.01 4.91
C ARG A 561 -14.66 30.11 5.31
N GLU A 562 -15.76 30.74 5.70
CA GLU A 562 -17.06 30.12 5.96
C GLU A 562 -18.00 30.36 4.76
N HIS A 563 -18.46 29.29 4.11
CA HIS A 563 -19.39 29.38 2.98
C HIS A 563 -20.87 29.36 3.39
N GLY A 564 -21.16 29.21 4.69
CA GLY A 564 -22.52 29.14 5.20
C GLY A 564 -23.25 27.87 4.77
N PRO A 565 -24.57 27.88 4.58
CA PRO A 565 -25.30 26.69 4.18
C PRO A 565 -24.96 26.30 2.73
N VAL A 566 -24.48 25.07 2.57
CA VAL A 566 -24.09 24.47 1.29
C VAL A 566 -24.76 23.10 1.14
N HIS A 567 -25.03 22.68 -0.10
CA HIS A 567 -25.46 21.31 -0.36
C HIS A 567 -24.29 20.33 -0.19
N LEU A 568 -24.59 19.08 0.16
CA LEU A 568 -23.63 17.95 0.19
C LEU A 568 -22.81 17.88 -1.10
N ARG A 569 -23.44 17.99 -2.27
CA ARG A 569 -22.76 18.08 -3.58
C ARG A 569 -21.68 19.17 -3.61
N ASP A 570 -22.03 20.40 -3.24
CA ASP A 570 -21.11 21.52 -3.30
C ASP A 570 -19.98 21.37 -2.27
N ALA A 571 -20.27 20.80 -1.11
CA ALA A 571 -19.30 20.54 -0.06
C ALA A 571 -18.26 19.47 -0.43
N LEU A 572 -18.69 18.38 -1.09
CA LEU A 572 -17.81 17.34 -1.60
C LEU A 572 -17.00 17.83 -2.81
N ALA A 573 -17.65 18.48 -3.79
CA ALA A 573 -16.99 18.96 -5.01
C ALA A 573 -15.94 20.06 -4.73
N ASN A 574 -16.24 21.01 -3.82
CA ASN A 574 -15.26 22.01 -3.36
C ASN A 574 -14.32 21.47 -2.26
N SER A 575 -14.55 20.24 -1.77
CA SER A 575 -13.72 19.60 -0.75
C SER A 575 -13.61 20.38 0.57
N TYR A 576 -14.66 21.09 1.00
CA TYR A 576 -14.68 21.82 2.28
C TYR A 576 -14.47 20.89 3.48
N ASN A 577 -13.84 21.38 4.54
CA ASN A 577 -13.42 20.60 5.71
C ASN A 577 -14.50 20.56 6.79
N ILE A 578 -15.10 21.70 7.13
CA ILE A 578 -16.10 21.81 8.20
C ILE A 578 -17.34 20.94 7.91
N PRO A 579 -17.96 20.98 6.70
CA PRO A 579 -19.06 20.08 6.35
C PRO A 579 -18.70 18.59 6.42
N ALA A 580 -17.47 18.22 6.05
CA ALA A 580 -17.02 16.83 6.11
C ALA A 580 -16.90 16.34 7.56
N VAL A 581 -16.40 17.19 8.47
CA VAL A 581 -16.34 16.89 9.91
C VAL A 581 -17.74 16.78 10.52
N GLN A 582 -18.69 17.66 10.16
CA GLN A 582 -20.09 17.53 10.58
C GLN A 582 -20.74 16.25 10.03
N THR A 583 -20.42 15.88 8.78
CA THR A 583 -20.87 14.61 8.16
C THR A 583 -20.36 13.42 8.95
N LEU A 584 -19.08 13.38 9.33
CA LEU A 584 -18.54 12.30 10.15
C LEU A 584 -19.12 12.31 11.59
N ARG A 585 -19.50 13.47 12.14
CA ARG A 585 -20.22 13.55 13.42
C ARG A 585 -21.63 12.93 13.33
N PHE A 586 -22.32 13.07 12.20
CA PHE A 586 -23.61 12.41 11.92
C PHE A 586 -23.48 10.90 11.65
N VAL A 587 -22.43 10.50 10.91
CA VAL A 587 -22.19 9.09 10.53
C VAL A 587 -21.66 8.26 11.70
N GLY A 588 -20.74 8.82 12.49
CA GLY A 588 -19.97 8.13 13.53
C GLY A 588 -18.68 7.49 12.99
N VAL A 589 -17.60 7.58 13.77
CA VAL A 589 -16.27 7.07 13.37
C VAL A 589 -16.28 5.56 13.10
N GLN A 590 -16.90 4.76 13.97
CA GLN A 590 -17.00 3.31 13.79
C GLN A 590 -17.64 2.94 12.45
N TYR A 591 -18.77 3.55 12.10
CA TYR A 591 -19.48 3.24 10.86
C TYR A 591 -18.68 3.64 9.61
N LEU A 592 -17.85 4.71 9.68
CA LEU A 592 -16.91 5.00 8.59
C LEU A 592 -15.81 3.93 8.48
N LEU A 593 -15.29 3.41 9.60
CA LEU A 593 -14.31 2.31 9.58
C LEU A 593 -14.92 1.02 9.01
N ASP A 594 -16.12 0.64 9.46
CA ASP A 594 -16.88 -0.50 8.95
C ASP A 594 -17.10 -0.38 7.42
N PHE A 595 -17.48 0.82 6.96
CA PHE A 595 -17.65 1.13 5.53
C PHE A 595 -16.32 1.00 4.76
N MET A 596 -15.22 1.57 5.27
CA MET A 596 -13.89 1.47 4.65
C MET A 596 -13.40 0.01 4.55
N HIS A 597 -13.60 -0.79 5.61
CA HIS A 597 -13.28 -2.22 5.60
C HIS A 597 -14.14 -2.99 4.60
N ARG A 598 -15.44 -2.66 4.51
CA ARG A 598 -16.36 -3.26 3.53
C ARG A 598 -15.89 -3.03 2.09
N LEU A 599 -15.32 -1.85 1.80
CA LEU A 599 -14.68 -1.46 0.54
C LEU A 599 -13.24 -1.98 0.36
N GLY A 600 -12.71 -2.79 1.29
CA GLY A 600 -11.45 -3.51 1.16
C GLY A 600 -10.21 -2.84 1.74
N VAL A 601 -10.34 -1.68 2.41
CA VAL A 601 -9.22 -1.01 3.08
C VAL A 601 -8.93 -1.69 4.42
N LYS A 602 -7.72 -2.23 4.59
CA LYS A 602 -7.25 -3.00 5.75
C LYS A 602 -6.40 -2.16 6.71
N SER A 603 -5.72 -1.11 6.24
CA SER A 603 -4.81 -0.27 7.04
C SER A 603 -5.48 0.47 8.21
N LEU A 604 -6.78 0.73 8.14
CA LEU A 604 -7.53 1.44 9.19
C LEU A 604 -7.99 0.50 10.33
N ASN A 605 -7.05 -0.26 10.90
CA ASN A 605 -7.35 -1.38 11.82
C ASN A 605 -7.20 -1.07 13.32
N ARG A 606 -6.83 0.16 13.71
CA ARG A 606 -6.46 0.50 15.10
C ARG A 606 -7.64 0.65 16.10
N GLY A 607 -8.88 0.34 15.71
CA GLY A 607 -10.08 0.56 16.54
C GLY A 607 -10.56 2.02 16.54
N ALA A 608 -11.87 2.23 16.67
CA ALA A 608 -12.49 3.56 16.54
C ALA A 608 -12.06 4.55 17.64
N GLU A 609 -11.68 4.05 18.81
CA GLU A 609 -11.11 4.84 19.91
C GLU A 609 -9.76 5.48 19.58
N ASN A 610 -9.06 4.99 18.55
CA ASN A 610 -7.80 5.53 18.05
C ASN A 610 -7.95 6.43 16.80
N TYR A 611 -9.18 6.83 16.45
CA TYR A 611 -9.46 7.77 15.36
C TYR A 611 -10.46 8.86 15.77
N GLY A 612 -10.09 10.12 15.55
CA GLY A 612 -10.97 11.27 15.78
C GLY A 612 -11.83 11.63 14.56
N LEU A 613 -12.64 12.68 14.69
CA LEU A 613 -13.40 13.25 13.56
C LEU A 613 -12.49 13.83 12.44
N SER A 614 -11.18 13.93 12.67
CA SER A 614 -10.17 14.20 11.64
C SER A 614 -9.99 13.06 10.63
N LEU A 615 -10.55 11.86 10.85
CA LEU A 615 -10.45 10.71 9.92
C LEU A 615 -11.00 11.04 8.52
N THR A 616 -12.11 11.79 8.43
CA THR A 616 -12.67 12.27 7.13
C THR A 616 -11.75 13.26 6.39
N LEU A 617 -10.81 13.87 7.10
CA LEU A 617 -9.77 14.75 6.55
C LEU A 617 -8.43 14.01 6.35
N GLY A 618 -8.38 12.69 6.55
CA GLY A 618 -7.19 11.86 6.35
C GLY A 618 -6.36 11.59 7.61
N GLY A 619 -6.92 11.78 8.81
CA GLY A 619 -6.26 11.49 10.10
C GLY A 619 -6.04 9.99 10.42
N GLY A 620 -6.00 9.13 9.42
CA GLY A 620 -5.71 7.70 9.49
C GLY A 620 -5.11 7.25 8.15
N GLU A 621 -4.07 6.42 8.21
CA GLU A 621 -3.20 6.14 7.06
C GLU A 621 -3.66 4.92 6.25
N VAL A 622 -3.45 4.96 4.93
CA VAL A 622 -3.81 3.92 3.97
C VAL A 622 -2.74 3.81 2.88
N THR A 623 -2.68 2.70 2.14
CA THR A 623 -1.81 2.60 0.95
C THR A 623 -2.50 3.19 -0.28
N LEU A 624 -1.72 3.54 -1.31
CA LEU A 624 -2.28 3.98 -2.59
C LEU A 624 -3.02 2.85 -3.30
N LEU A 625 -2.54 1.61 -3.20
CA LEU A 625 -3.21 0.44 -3.78
C LEU A 625 -4.59 0.21 -3.15
N GLU A 626 -4.70 0.28 -1.82
CA GLU A 626 -5.99 0.21 -1.10
C GLU A 626 -6.94 1.33 -1.52
N LEU A 627 -6.46 2.58 -1.52
CA LEU A 627 -7.28 3.74 -1.84
C LEU A 627 -7.76 3.71 -3.31
N THR A 628 -6.91 3.28 -4.24
CA THR A 628 -7.26 3.14 -5.66
C THR A 628 -8.29 2.02 -5.86
N THR A 629 -8.12 0.89 -5.18
CA THR A 629 -9.10 -0.23 -5.18
C THR A 629 -10.45 0.22 -4.63
N ALA A 630 -10.46 0.96 -3.51
CA ALA A 630 -11.68 1.48 -2.90
C ALA A 630 -12.38 2.55 -3.77
N TYR A 631 -11.65 3.28 -4.62
CA TYR A 631 -12.25 4.12 -5.66
C TYR A 631 -12.81 3.31 -6.84
N GLY A 632 -12.23 2.13 -7.13
CA GLY A 632 -12.75 1.16 -8.10
C GLY A 632 -14.16 0.66 -7.81
N VAL A 633 -14.58 0.65 -6.55
CA VAL A 633 -15.97 0.37 -6.15
C VAL A 633 -16.96 1.33 -6.80
N TYR A 634 -16.63 2.63 -6.89
CA TYR A 634 -17.51 3.63 -7.50
C TYR A 634 -17.51 3.50 -9.03
N ALA A 635 -16.33 3.27 -9.62
CA ALA A 635 -16.15 2.99 -11.04
C ALA A 635 -16.92 1.75 -11.52
N ASN A 636 -17.02 0.71 -10.66
CA ASN A 636 -17.73 -0.54 -10.92
C ASN A 636 -19.13 -0.57 -10.27
N MET A 637 -19.81 0.58 -10.16
CA MET A 637 -21.21 0.69 -9.73
C MET A 637 -21.54 -0.03 -8.41
N GLY A 638 -20.65 0.07 -7.42
CA GLY A 638 -20.79 -0.51 -6.09
C GLY A 638 -20.22 -1.91 -5.91
N GLN A 639 -19.57 -2.48 -6.93
CA GLN A 639 -18.91 -3.78 -6.86
C GLN A 639 -17.44 -3.66 -6.47
N TYR A 640 -17.03 -4.37 -5.42
CA TYR A 640 -15.63 -4.58 -5.05
C TYR A 640 -15.07 -5.80 -5.79
N VAL A 641 -13.87 -5.65 -6.36
CA VAL A 641 -13.01 -6.75 -6.82
C VAL A 641 -11.64 -6.54 -6.17
N ALA A 642 -11.01 -7.61 -5.67
CA ALA A 642 -9.67 -7.53 -5.09
C ALA A 642 -8.64 -7.18 -6.18
N PRO A 643 -7.57 -6.42 -5.85
CA PRO A 643 -6.51 -6.13 -6.81
C PRO A 643 -5.74 -7.42 -7.14
N GLN A 644 -5.26 -7.52 -8.38
CA GLN A 644 -4.55 -8.69 -8.91
C GLN A 644 -3.39 -8.22 -9.79
N ALA A 645 -2.17 -8.72 -9.56
CA ALA A 645 -0.99 -8.56 -10.41
C ALA A 645 -0.74 -9.76 -11.33
N ILE A 646 -1.16 -10.98 -10.95
CA ILE A 646 -0.90 -12.21 -11.72
C ILE A 646 -2.05 -12.53 -12.69
N LEU A 647 -1.69 -12.85 -13.93
CA LEU A 647 -2.61 -13.27 -14.99
C LEU A 647 -2.49 -14.77 -15.30
N CYS A 648 -1.27 -15.30 -15.26
CA CYS A 648 -0.96 -16.71 -15.45
C CYS A 648 0.38 -17.08 -14.80
N ILE A 649 0.51 -18.32 -14.34
CA ILE A 649 1.81 -18.93 -13.99
C ILE A 649 1.90 -20.25 -14.77
N VAL A 650 2.95 -20.40 -15.56
CA VAL A 650 3.27 -21.60 -16.33
C VAL A 650 4.58 -22.18 -15.79
N ASP A 651 4.60 -23.50 -15.59
CA ASP A 651 5.78 -24.29 -15.28
C ASP A 651 6.71 -24.32 -16.51
N ASP A 652 8.02 -24.08 -16.35
CA ASP A 652 8.89 -24.00 -17.53
C ASP A 652 9.22 -25.39 -18.13
N ASP A 653 9.29 -26.44 -17.30
CA ASP A 653 9.77 -27.77 -17.68
C ASP A 653 8.72 -28.57 -18.45
N ASP A 654 7.48 -28.63 -17.93
CA ASP A 654 6.38 -29.40 -18.54
C ASP A 654 5.37 -28.52 -19.32
N ASN A 655 5.53 -27.19 -19.25
CA ASN A 655 4.65 -26.20 -19.86
C ASN A 655 3.19 -26.28 -19.38
N SER A 656 2.94 -26.80 -18.17
CA SER A 656 1.62 -26.80 -17.54
C SER A 656 1.28 -25.46 -16.90
N ILE A 657 -0.02 -25.14 -16.88
CA ILE A 657 -0.53 -23.94 -16.21
C ILE A 657 -0.72 -24.28 -14.73
N LEU A 658 0.07 -23.67 -13.85
CA LEU A 658 -0.06 -23.81 -12.40
C LEU A 658 -1.16 -22.90 -11.83
N TYR A 659 -1.34 -21.72 -12.42
CA TYR A 659 -2.34 -20.72 -12.02
C TYR A 659 -2.85 -19.93 -13.25
N GLU A 660 -4.13 -19.58 -13.28
CA GLU A 660 -4.69 -18.65 -14.25
C GLU A 660 -5.73 -17.70 -13.62
N TYR A 661 -5.79 -16.46 -14.11
CA TYR A 661 -6.81 -15.48 -13.74
C TYR A 661 -7.68 -15.09 -14.93
N ALA A 662 -9.01 -15.21 -14.77
CA ALA A 662 -10.02 -14.90 -15.77
C ALA A 662 -9.84 -15.64 -17.12
N GLY A 663 -9.23 -16.83 -17.11
CA GLY A 663 -8.87 -17.58 -18.31
C GLY A 663 -7.73 -16.97 -19.13
N GLY A 664 -6.97 -16.04 -18.55
CA GLY A 664 -6.08 -15.10 -19.26
C GLY A 664 -4.69 -15.61 -19.66
N CYS A 665 -4.38 -16.89 -19.49
CA CYS A 665 -3.10 -17.45 -19.93
C CYS A 665 -2.91 -17.31 -21.45
N PRO A 666 -1.79 -16.72 -21.92
CA PRO A 666 -1.49 -16.63 -23.35
C PRO A 666 -1.03 -17.96 -23.94
N GLU A 667 -0.45 -18.84 -23.11
CA GLU A 667 0.09 -20.15 -23.47
C GLU A 667 -0.02 -21.15 -22.29
N GLY A 668 0.61 -22.32 -22.44
CA GLY A 668 0.60 -23.40 -21.44
C GLY A 668 -0.56 -24.40 -21.60
N ILE A 669 -0.47 -25.52 -20.88
CA ILE A 669 -1.44 -26.62 -20.91
C ILE A 669 -2.17 -26.69 -19.56
N ARG A 670 -3.52 -26.62 -19.55
CA ARG A 670 -4.30 -26.85 -18.33
C ARG A 670 -4.24 -28.31 -17.90
N THR A 671 -3.97 -28.57 -16.63
CA THR A 671 -3.90 -29.89 -16.01
C THR A 671 -4.90 -30.01 -14.86
N GLU A 672 -4.96 -31.17 -14.19
CA GLU A 672 -5.72 -31.32 -12.95
C GLU A 672 -5.15 -30.52 -11.76
N ASN A 673 -3.93 -29.98 -11.91
CA ASN A 673 -3.23 -29.18 -10.91
C ASN A 673 -3.34 -27.66 -11.15
N THR A 674 -4.05 -27.21 -12.18
CA THR A 674 -4.25 -25.78 -12.51
C THR A 674 -5.20 -25.09 -11.52
N ILE A 675 -4.75 -23.98 -10.92
CA ILE A 675 -5.62 -23.10 -10.12
C ILE A 675 -6.30 -22.07 -11.04
N SER A 676 -7.56 -22.32 -11.42
CA SER A 676 -8.34 -21.41 -12.26
C SER A 676 -9.19 -20.42 -11.43
N VAL A 677 -8.71 -19.19 -11.27
CA VAL A 677 -9.44 -18.10 -10.59
C VAL A 677 -10.22 -17.25 -11.60
N ASN A 678 -11.41 -16.79 -11.20
CA ASN A 678 -12.16 -15.77 -11.92
C ASN A 678 -12.43 -14.56 -11.02
N PRO A 679 -12.60 -13.34 -11.56
CA PRO A 679 -13.07 -12.20 -10.79
C PRO A 679 -14.36 -12.55 -10.07
N ALA A 680 -14.40 -12.29 -8.76
CA ALA A 680 -15.56 -12.49 -7.91
C ALA A 680 -16.05 -11.13 -7.36
N PRO A 681 -16.87 -10.38 -8.13
CA PRO A 681 -17.39 -9.10 -7.68
C PRO A 681 -18.31 -9.29 -6.47
N ARG A 682 -18.10 -8.47 -5.44
CA ARG A 682 -18.94 -8.42 -4.24
C ARG A 682 -19.61 -7.05 -4.16
N THR A 683 -20.94 -7.01 -4.05
CA THR A 683 -21.64 -5.73 -3.82
C THR A 683 -21.25 -5.16 -2.45
N VAL A 684 -20.70 -3.96 -2.42
CA VAL A 684 -20.25 -3.27 -1.19
C VAL A 684 -20.78 -1.85 -1.05
N LEU A 685 -21.56 -1.38 -2.02
CA LEU A 685 -22.28 -0.12 -2.03
C LEU A 685 -23.50 -0.26 -2.96
N ASP A 686 -24.60 0.45 -2.69
CA ASP A 686 -25.74 0.53 -3.61
C ASP A 686 -25.31 1.25 -4.91
N PRO A 687 -25.58 0.69 -6.11
CA PRO A 687 -25.18 1.29 -7.39
C PRO A 687 -25.69 2.73 -7.58
N ARG A 688 -26.81 3.08 -6.95
CA ARG A 688 -27.36 4.45 -6.95
C ARG A 688 -26.46 5.42 -6.19
N VAL A 689 -25.86 5.00 -5.08
CA VAL A 689 -24.91 5.81 -4.30
C VAL A 689 -23.57 5.93 -5.03
N ALA A 690 -23.12 4.84 -5.69
CA ALA A 690 -21.94 4.87 -6.56
C ALA A 690 -22.10 5.87 -7.72
N PHE A 691 -23.26 5.86 -8.39
CA PHE A 691 -23.64 6.84 -9.40
C PHE A 691 -23.66 8.28 -8.84
N LEU A 692 -24.28 8.52 -7.69
CA LEU A 692 -24.36 9.87 -7.09
C LEU A 692 -22.99 10.45 -6.76
N MET A 693 -22.06 9.65 -6.21
CA MET A 693 -20.69 10.13 -5.97
C MET A 693 -19.95 10.42 -7.28
N SER A 694 -20.16 9.60 -8.31
CA SER A 694 -19.59 9.82 -9.64
C SER A 694 -20.12 11.12 -10.27
N ASP A 695 -21.43 11.37 -10.18
CA ASP A 695 -22.07 12.58 -10.70
C ASP A 695 -21.51 13.84 -10.02
N ILE A 696 -21.48 13.86 -8.68
CA ILE A 696 -20.87 14.96 -7.89
C ILE A 696 -19.37 15.14 -8.23
N LEU A 697 -18.61 14.06 -8.37
CA LEU A 697 -17.17 14.10 -8.63
C LEU A 697 -16.81 14.25 -10.12
N SER A 698 -17.79 14.29 -11.02
CA SER A 698 -17.65 14.70 -12.43
C SER A 698 -18.08 16.16 -12.68
N ASP A 699 -18.96 16.72 -11.83
CA ASP A 699 -19.46 18.09 -11.92
C ASP A 699 -18.34 19.15 -11.76
N ASN A 700 -17.94 19.79 -12.86
CA ASN A 700 -16.96 20.88 -12.85
C ASN A 700 -17.57 22.23 -12.41
N ALA A 701 -18.89 22.42 -12.54
CA ALA A 701 -19.54 23.65 -12.07
C ALA A 701 -19.59 23.68 -10.54
N ALA A 702 -19.92 22.56 -9.89
CA ALA A 702 -19.93 22.44 -8.43
C ALA A 702 -18.55 22.66 -7.80
N ARG A 703 -17.45 22.20 -8.42
CA ARG A 703 -16.07 22.38 -7.89
C ARG A 703 -15.43 23.74 -8.21
N THR A 704 -15.98 24.49 -9.17
CA THR A 704 -15.40 25.75 -9.66
C THR A 704 -15.13 26.78 -8.54
N PRO A 705 -15.99 26.96 -7.51
CA PRO A 705 -15.76 27.95 -6.45
C PRO A 705 -14.43 27.80 -5.68
N ALA A 706 -13.95 26.57 -5.45
CA ALA A 706 -12.69 26.31 -4.74
C ALA A 706 -11.55 25.82 -5.64
N MET A 707 -11.84 25.02 -6.66
CA MET A 707 -10.81 24.43 -7.54
C MET A 707 -10.51 25.29 -8.79
N GLY A 708 -11.46 26.12 -9.22
CA GLY A 708 -11.40 26.83 -10.49
C GLY A 708 -11.77 25.96 -11.71
N ALA A 709 -12.48 26.58 -12.67
CA ALA A 709 -13.06 25.89 -13.83
C ALA A 709 -12.02 25.26 -14.80
N ASN A 710 -10.79 25.76 -14.79
CA ASN A 710 -9.68 25.34 -15.67
C ASN A 710 -8.57 24.59 -14.89
N SER A 711 -8.91 23.94 -13.78
CA SER A 711 -7.97 23.14 -12.99
C SER A 711 -7.58 21.84 -13.72
N PRO A 712 -6.51 21.13 -13.28
CA PRO A 712 -6.15 19.82 -13.85
C PRO A 712 -7.25 18.75 -13.71
N LEU A 713 -8.25 18.99 -12.84
CA LEU A 713 -9.44 18.15 -12.66
C LEU A 713 -10.52 18.35 -13.76
N ASN A 714 -10.29 19.25 -14.71
CA ASN A 714 -11.11 19.42 -15.91
C ASN A 714 -10.40 18.75 -17.10
N THR A 715 -10.86 17.55 -17.42
CA THR A 715 -10.36 16.66 -18.49
C THR A 715 -11.01 16.92 -19.85
N GLY A 716 -11.83 17.98 -20.00
CA GLY A 716 -12.47 18.35 -21.25
C GLY A 716 -13.66 17.46 -21.61
N SER A 717 -13.60 16.80 -22.76
CA SER A 717 -14.64 15.86 -23.24
C SER A 717 -14.57 14.48 -22.59
N LEU A 718 -13.47 14.15 -21.90
CA LEU A 718 -13.31 12.89 -21.18
C LEU A 718 -14.01 12.99 -19.81
N LEU A 719 -15.22 12.44 -19.69
CA LEU A 719 -15.99 12.47 -18.44
C LEU A 719 -15.33 11.60 -17.36
N THR A 720 -14.71 12.23 -16.37
CA THR A 720 -14.03 11.56 -15.25
C THR A 720 -14.58 12.00 -13.91
N SER A 721 -14.72 11.05 -12.99
CA SER A 721 -15.03 11.32 -11.58
C SER A 721 -13.72 11.40 -10.79
N VAL A 722 -13.42 12.51 -10.10
CA VAL A 722 -12.09 12.71 -9.49
C VAL A 722 -12.13 13.44 -8.15
N LYS A 723 -11.28 13.02 -7.20
CA LYS A 723 -11.13 13.64 -5.88
C LYS A 723 -9.66 13.84 -5.49
N THR A 724 -9.36 15.04 -4.99
CA THR A 724 -8.05 15.42 -4.44
C THR A 724 -7.91 15.17 -2.93
N GLY A 725 -6.68 14.97 -2.47
CA GLY A 725 -6.28 14.95 -1.07
C GLY A 725 -5.01 15.76 -0.82
N THR A 726 -4.84 16.26 0.40
CA THR A 726 -3.69 17.07 0.84
C THR A 726 -3.65 16.97 2.36
N THR A 727 -2.47 16.80 2.96
CA THR A 727 -2.29 16.86 4.41
C THR A 727 -1.94 18.26 4.88
N ASN A 728 -2.32 18.61 6.13
CA ASN A 728 -2.09 19.96 6.67
C ASN A 728 -0.60 20.33 6.76
N ASP A 729 0.26 19.33 6.98
CA ASP A 729 1.72 19.44 6.99
C ASP A 729 2.34 19.50 5.58
N PHE A 730 1.55 19.39 4.50
CA PHE A 730 2.02 19.25 3.12
C PHE A 730 2.99 18.07 2.87
N ARG A 731 2.89 16.97 3.65
CA ARG A 731 3.70 15.76 3.42
C ARG A 731 3.21 14.93 2.25
N ASP A 732 1.90 14.96 2.02
CA ASP A 732 1.21 14.12 1.05
C ASP A 732 0.28 14.96 0.18
N ASN A 733 0.32 14.67 -1.12
CA ASN A 733 -0.57 15.23 -2.13
C ASN A 733 -1.18 14.04 -2.88
N TRP A 734 -2.50 14.01 -3.00
CA TRP A 734 -3.23 12.90 -3.62
C TRP A 734 -4.18 13.37 -4.69
N THR A 735 -4.38 12.54 -5.71
CA THR A 735 -5.53 12.61 -6.61
C THR A 735 -5.91 11.20 -7.03
N VAL A 736 -7.16 10.82 -6.83
CA VAL A 736 -7.71 9.55 -7.30
C VAL A 736 -8.95 9.85 -8.12
N GLY A 737 -9.00 9.31 -9.34
CA GLY A 737 -10.09 9.57 -10.27
C GLY A 737 -10.21 8.52 -11.36
N TYR A 738 -11.42 8.34 -11.85
CA TYR A 738 -11.85 7.14 -12.56
C TYR A 738 -12.87 7.43 -13.67
N THR A 739 -13.00 6.43 -14.54
CA THR A 739 -14.10 6.23 -15.48
C THR A 739 -14.77 4.88 -15.19
N SER A 740 -15.64 4.41 -16.08
CA SER A 740 -16.18 3.04 -16.10
C SER A 740 -15.12 1.94 -16.34
N ASP A 741 -13.92 2.31 -16.80
CA ASP A 741 -12.96 1.39 -17.42
C ASP A 741 -11.60 1.35 -16.73
N ILE A 742 -11.17 2.48 -16.15
CA ILE A 742 -9.92 2.58 -15.37
C ILE A 742 -10.11 3.48 -14.16
N VAL A 743 -9.42 3.13 -13.07
CA VAL A 743 -9.13 4.03 -11.94
C VAL A 743 -7.67 4.37 -11.98
N VAL A 744 -7.35 5.66 -11.88
CA VAL A 744 -5.98 6.16 -11.70
C VAL A 744 -5.87 6.79 -10.32
N GLY A 745 -5.01 6.24 -9.47
CA GLY A 745 -4.63 6.82 -8.20
C GLY A 745 -3.21 7.37 -8.25
N VAL A 746 -2.99 8.55 -7.67
CA VAL A 746 -1.68 9.22 -7.57
C VAL A 746 -1.43 9.71 -6.15
N TRP A 747 -0.23 9.43 -5.65
CA TRP A 747 0.42 10.12 -4.53
C TRP A 747 1.62 10.91 -5.05
N SER A 748 1.92 12.06 -4.46
CA SER A 748 3.16 12.81 -4.66
C SER A 748 3.64 13.43 -3.35
N GLY A 749 4.94 13.41 -3.10
CA GLY A 749 5.51 13.79 -1.82
C GLY A 749 6.98 13.39 -1.70
N ASN A 750 7.42 13.14 -0.47
CA ASN A 750 8.78 12.72 -0.16
C ASN A 750 8.78 11.38 0.58
N SER A 751 9.66 10.48 0.16
CA SER A 751 9.74 9.10 0.67
C SER A 751 10.08 9.07 2.16
N ASP A 752 10.99 9.93 2.60
CA ASP A 752 11.39 10.22 4.00
C ASP A 752 10.30 10.88 4.90
N ASN A 753 9.09 11.12 4.38
CA ASN A 753 8.00 11.88 5.04
C ASN A 753 8.30 13.36 5.35
N ARG A 754 9.34 13.98 4.78
CA ARG A 754 9.59 15.42 4.98
C ARG A 754 8.51 16.26 4.27
N PRO A 755 8.05 17.37 4.88
CA PRO A 755 6.97 18.19 4.33
C PRO A 755 7.42 18.94 3.07
N MET A 756 6.55 19.00 2.07
CA MET A 756 6.72 19.85 0.88
C MET A 756 6.43 21.32 1.19
N ILE A 757 6.87 22.22 0.32
CA ILE A 757 6.73 23.67 0.48
C ILE A 757 5.45 24.16 -0.23
N ASN A 758 4.40 24.40 0.57
CA ASN A 758 3.16 25.11 0.17
C ASN A 758 2.48 24.57 -1.10
N ILE A 759 2.41 23.25 -1.27
CA ILE A 759 1.81 22.61 -2.46
C ILE A 759 0.61 21.74 -2.11
N SER A 760 -0.51 21.98 -2.80
CA SER A 760 -1.74 21.20 -2.67
C SER A 760 -1.83 20.09 -3.71
N GLY A 761 -2.62 19.05 -3.42
CA GLY A 761 -2.85 17.93 -4.34
C GLY A 761 -3.42 18.32 -5.70
N LEU A 762 -4.02 19.52 -5.80
CA LEU A 762 -4.46 20.13 -7.07
C LEU A 762 -3.29 20.58 -7.98
N GLN A 763 -2.09 20.72 -7.41
CA GLN A 763 -0.86 21.18 -8.05
C GLN A 763 0.20 20.08 -8.15
N GLY A 764 0.33 19.21 -7.14
CA GLY A 764 1.26 18.07 -7.15
C GLY A 764 0.72 16.86 -7.91
N ALA A 765 -0.27 16.19 -7.33
CA ALA A 765 -0.78 14.92 -7.83
C ALA A 765 -1.77 15.05 -9.02
N ALA A 766 -2.60 16.10 -9.06
CA ALA A 766 -3.65 16.24 -10.08
C ALA A 766 -3.14 16.38 -11.53
N PRO A 767 -2.01 17.08 -11.83
CA PRO A 767 -1.41 17.05 -13.15
C PRO A 767 -0.96 15.65 -13.58
N ILE A 768 -0.26 14.91 -12.70
CA ILE A 768 0.17 13.53 -12.96
C ILE A 768 -1.03 12.63 -13.27
N TRP A 769 -2.09 12.73 -12.46
CA TRP A 769 -3.34 11.99 -12.68
C TRP A 769 -3.97 12.30 -14.04
N ARG A 770 -4.10 13.59 -14.39
CA ARG A 770 -4.68 14.05 -15.66
C ARG A 770 -3.87 13.53 -16.84
N ASP A 771 -2.55 13.71 -16.80
CA ASP A 771 -1.65 13.36 -17.89
C ASP A 771 -1.60 11.83 -18.09
N THR A 772 -1.69 11.07 -16.99
CA THR A 772 -1.82 9.60 -17.03
C THR A 772 -3.14 9.17 -17.66
N ILE A 773 -4.29 9.67 -17.16
CA ILE A 773 -5.61 9.20 -17.61
C ILE A 773 -5.90 9.63 -19.06
N GLN A 774 -5.52 10.85 -19.45
CA GLN A 774 -5.62 11.31 -20.83
C GLN A 774 -4.62 10.57 -21.74
N GLY A 775 -3.40 10.29 -21.28
CA GLY A 775 -2.43 9.48 -22.03
C GLY A 775 -2.95 8.08 -22.36
N ILE A 776 -3.54 7.39 -21.38
CA ILE A 776 -4.14 6.06 -21.59
C ILE A 776 -5.31 6.13 -22.58
N TYR A 777 -6.26 7.06 -22.39
CA TYR A 777 -7.40 7.18 -23.30
C TYR A 777 -6.99 7.52 -24.74
N ASN A 778 -6.01 8.39 -24.93
CA ASN A 778 -5.49 8.76 -26.25
C ASN A 778 -4.76 7.60 -26.93
N ASN A 779 -3.92 6.86 -26.21
CA ASN A 779 -3.07 5.82 -26.80
C ASN A 779 -3.82 4.50 -27.04
N TYR A 780 -4.76 4.13 -26.17
CA TYR A 780 -5.50 2.86 -26.24
C TYR A 780 -6.89 3.00 -26.89
N GLN A 781 -7.30 4.22 -27.25
CA GLN A 781 -8.55 4.52 -27.96
C GLN A 781 -9.79 3.95 -27.24
N LEU A 782 -9.77 3.99 -25.90
CA LEU A 782 -10.86 3.51 -25.05
C LEU A 782 -12.17 4.28 -25.36
N PRO A 783 -13.34 3.62 -25.29
CA PRO A 783 -14.62 4.25 -25.63
C PRO A 783 -14.90 5.46 -24.72
N PRO A 784 -15.50 6.55 -25.24
CA PRO A 784 -15.82 7.73 -24.44
C PRO A 784 -16.67 7.34 -23.21
N PRO A 785 -16.19 7.65 -21.98
CA PRO A 785 -16.83 7.16 -20.75
C PRO A 785 -18.20 7.80 -20.56
N GLN A 786 -19.15 6.98 -20.09
CA GLN A 786 -20.54 7.40 -19.88
C GLN A 786 -20.92 7.20 -18.42
N LEU A 787 -21.61 8.19 -17.84
CA LEU A 787 -22.20 8.10 -16.52
C LEU A 787 -23.72 7.97 -16.66
N VAL A 788 -24.21 6.73 -16.60
CA VAL A 788 -25.62 6.40 -16.82
C VAL A 788 -26.33 6.21 -15.47
N PRO A 789 -27.48 6.87 -15.22
CA PRO A 789 -28.23 6.68 -13.98
C PRO A 789 -28.81 5.25 -13.91
N PRO A 790 -28.61 4.52 -12.80
CA PRO A 790 -29.27 3.25 -12.56
C PRO A 790 -30.77 3.46 -12.26
N SER A 791 -31.56 2.38 -12.34
CA SER A 791 -32.98 2.40 -11.98
C SER A 791 -33.21 2.76 -10.51
N GLY A 792 -34.39 3.30 -10.18
CA GLY A 792 -34.67 3.78 -8.83
C GLY A 792 -34.17 5.21 -8.55
N MET A 793 -33.97 6.02 -9.60
CA MET A 793 -33.40 7.37 -9.55
C MET A 793 -34.24 8.37 -10.37
N TYR A 794 -34.50 9.55 -9.81
CA TYR A 794 -35.18 10.66 -10.50
C TYR A 794 -34.46 11.99 -10.26
N GLN A 795 -34.72 12.99 -11.13
CA GLN A 795 -34.27 14.37 -10.92
C GLN A 795 -35.44 15.27 -10.52
N THR A 796 -35.16 16.25 -9.65
CA THR A 796 -36.09 17.35 -9.35
C THR A 796 -35.35 18.67 -9.11
N ARG A 797 -36.09 19.77 -9.15
CA ARG A 797 -35.57 21.13 -8.98
C ARG A 797 -35.46 21.47 -7.50
N ILE A 798 -34.25 21.59 -6.98
CA ILE A 798 -33.99 22.10 -5.64
C ILE A 798 -33.55 23.57 -5.66
N CYS A 799 -33.80 24.27 -4.56
CA CYS A 799 -33.45 25.66 -4.35
C CYS A 799 -31.92 25.83 -4.27
N ASN A 800 -31.37 26.86 -4.91
CA ASN A 800 -29.97 27.24 -4.71
C ASN A 800 -29.81 27.91 -3.34
N VAL A 801 -29.42 27.12 -2.33
CA VAL A 801 -29.37 27.54 -0.93
C VAL A 801 -28.52 28.79 -0.72
N ARG A 802 -27.38 28.92 -1.42
CA ARG A 802 -26.50 30.09 -1.34
C ARG A 802 -27.20 31.41 -1.68
N GLN A 803 -28.35 31.38 -2.36
CA GLN A 803 -29.15 32.54 -2.76
C GLN A 803 -30.46 32.72 -1.96
N LEU A 804 -30.74 31.89 -0.95
CA LEU A 804 -31.91 32.09 -0.08
C LEU A 804 -31.70 33.37 0.77
N ARG A 805 -32.55 34.39 0.57
CA ARG A 805 -32.43 35.71 1.23
C ARG A 805 -33.74 36.10 1.87
N ASP A 806 -33.63 36.70 3.04
CA ASP A 806 -34.77 37.06 3.87
C ASP A 806 -35.41 38.40 3.45
N PRO A 807 -36.73 38.50 3.20
CA PRO A 807 -37.75 37.44 3.27
C PRO A 807 -37.76 36.53 2.03
N ALA A 808 -37.63 35.21 2.23
CA ALA A 808 -37.67 34.24 1.15
C ALA A 808 -39.11 33.73 0.94
N THR A 809 -39.85 34.39 0.05
CA THR A 809 -41.22 33.98 -0.34
C THR A 809 -41.24 32.85 -1.37
N ASP A 810 -40.16 32.69 -2.13
CA ASP A 810 -39.91 31.62 -3.10
C ASP A 810 -38.38 31.46 -3.27
N CYS A 811 -37.93 30.42 -3.97
CA CYS A 811 -36.53 30.19 -4.28
C CYS A 811 -36.11 30.93 -5.58
N PRO A 812 -35.25 31.96 -5.53
CA PRO A 812 -34.96 32.81 -6.70
C PRO A 812 -34.13 32.11 -7.78
N ALA A 813 -33.44 31.02 -7.43
CA ALA A 813 -32.66 30.20 -8.34
C ALA A 813 -32.77 28.72 -7.95
N PHE A 814 -32.63 27.84 -8.94
CA PHE A 814 -32.78 26.39 -8.80
C PHE A 814 -31.63 25.66 -9.49
N ARG A 815 -31.36 24.43 -9.04
CA ARG A 815 -30.58 23.42 -9.78
C ARG A 815 -31.42 22.16 -9.94
N GLN A 816 -31.15 21.36 -10.98
CA GLN A 816 -31.58 19.96 -10.96
C GLN A 816 -30.69 19.19 -9.99
N GLU A 817 -31.26 18.24 -9.27
CA GLU A 817 -30.53 17.34 -8.38
C GLU A 817 -31.16 15.94 -8.39
N TRP A 818 -30.34 14.92 -8.18
CA TRP A 818 -30.74 13.51 -8.18
C TRP A 818 -31.23 13.03 -6.80
N PHE A 819 -32.30 12.23 -6.83
CA PHE A 819 -32.94 11.62 -5.66
C PHE A 819 -33.27 10.14 -5.95
N PHE A 820 -33.42 9.35 -4.88
CA PHE A 820 -33.83 7.96 -4.95
C PHE A 820 -35.36 7.83 -4.98
N GLU A 821 -35.90 6.96 -5.84
CA GLU A 821 -37.35 6.63 -5.86
C GLU A 821 -37.78 5.77 -4.65
N THR A 822 -36.82 5.11 -4.00
CA THR A 822 -37.01 4.24 -2.84
C THR A 822 -35.86 4.43 -1.85
N GLN A 823 -36.00 3.94 -0.61
CA GLN A 823 -34.92 3.99 0.38
C GLN A 823 -33.59 3.41 -0.17
N VAL A 824 -32.47 3.97 0.28
CA VAL A 824 -31.12 3.47 -0.02
C VAL A 824 -30.98 2.05 0.52
N MET A 825 -30.28 1.18 -0.22
CA MET A 825 -29.99 -0.18 0.22
C MET A 825 -28.59 -0.25 0.84
N ILE A 826 -28.42 -1.07 1.86
CA ILE A 826 -27.13 -1.37 2.50
C ILE A 826 -26.81 -2.85 2.21
N PRO A 827 -25.62 -3.18 1.69
CA PRO A 827 -25.24 -4.57 1.47
C PRO A 827 -24.90 -5.30 2.77
N ASP A 828 -25.37 -6.55 2.89
CA ASP A 828 -24.96 -7.49 3.94
C ASP A 828 -23.54 -8.05 3.71
N SER A 829 -23.08 -8.96 4.57
CA SER A 829 -21.77 -9.61 4.45
C SER A 829 -21.58 -10.43 3.16
N ASN A 830 -22.69 -10.82 2.51
CA ASN A 830 -22.72 -11.64 1.30
C ASN A 830 -22.92 -10.78 0.03
N GLY A 831 -23.14 -9.47 0.18
CA GLY A 831 -23.45 -8.55 -0.92
C GLY A 831 -24.93 -8.48 -1.30
N ASN A 832 -25.85 -9.02 -0.48
CA ASN A 832 -27.29 -8.82 -0.67
C ASN A 832 -27.67 -7.39 -0.25
N LEU A 833 -28.27 -6.62 -1.16
CA LEU A 833 -28.79 -5.29 -0.87
C LEU A 833 -30.09 -5.40 -0.03
N LEU A 834 -30.05 -4.89 1.20
CA LEU A 834 -31.20 -4.81 2.12
C LEU A 834 -31.63 -3.35 2.31
N PRO A 835 -32.92 -3.02 2.51
CA PRO A 835 -33.32 -1.64 2.79
C PRO A 835 -32.62 -1.09 4.03
N ALA A 836 -32.12 0.15 3.97
CA ALA A 836 -31.56 0.82 5.13
C ALA A 836 -32.63 0.89 6.24
N ASN A 837 -32.36 0.23 7.38
CA ASN A 837 -33.28 0.15 8.51
C ASN A 837 -33.26 1.46 9.33
N LEU A 838 -33.59 2.56 8.65
CA LEU A 838 -33.72 3.90 9.24
C LEU A 838 -34.98 3.94 10.11
N PRO A 839 -34.92 4.47 11.35
CA PRO A 839 -36.11 4.60 12.17
C PRO A 839 -37.10 5.55 11.48
N ILE A 840 -38.28 5.04 11.13
CA ILE A 840 -39.37 5.84 10.56
C ILE A 840 -40.00 6.67 11.69
N ASN A 841 -39.25 7.67 12.15
CA ASN A 841 -39.71 8.69 13.09
C ASN A 841 -40.52 9.77 12.35
N GLU A 842 -41.48 9.35 11.51
CA GLU A 842 -42.59 10.22 11.14
C GLU A 842 -43.55 10.29 12.32
N ALA A 843 -43.25 11.19 13.27
CA ALA A 843 -44.24 11.59 14.24
C ALA A 843 -45.43 12.19 13.46
N PRO A 844 -46.70 11.82 13.76
CA PRO A 844 -47.84 12.44 13.09
C PRO A 844 -47.78 13.96 13.34
N PRO A 845 -47.95 14.79 12.29
CA PRO A 845 -47.70 16.22 12.38
C PRO A 845 -48.53 16.83 13.50
N SER A 846 -47.88 17.62 14.36
CA SER A 846 -48.52 18.19 15.54
C SER A 846 -49.73 19.03 15.15
N GLN A 847 -50.88 18.76 15.77
CA GLN A 847 -52.12 19.52 15.59
C GLN A 847 -52.07 20.90 16.27
N TYR A 848 -50.98 21.19 16.99
CA TYR A 848 -50.76 22.38 17.81
C TYR A 848 -49.31 22.85 17.67
N GLY A 849 -49.08 24.14 17.82
CA GLY A 849 -47.80 24.77 17.55
C GLY A 849 -47.56 25.06 16.06
N PRO A 850 -46.41 25.67 15.72
CA PRO A 850 -46.08 26.02 14.34
C PRO A 850 -45.94 24.80 13.42
N LEU A 851 -46.44 24.90 12.20
CA LEU A 851 -46.23 23.89 11.17
C LEU A 851 -44.85 24.10 10.52
N LEU A 852 -43.90 23.20 10.79
CA LEU A 852 -42.60 23.16 10.15
C LEU A 852 -42.63 22.13 9.01
N GLU A 853 -42.88 22.58 7.79
CA GLU A 853 -42.99 21.70 6.61
C GLU A 853 -41.64 21.63 5.87
N GLU A 854 -40.95 20.49 5.91
CA GLU A 854 -39.69 20.29 5.18
C GLU A 854 -39.96 20.03 3.69
N VAL A 855 -40.00 21.12 2.90
CA VAL A 855 -40.34 21.08 1.46
C VAL A 855 -39.20 20.58 0.58
N GLN A 856 -37.96 20.67 1.07
CA GLN A 856 -36.73 20.09 0.50
C GLN A 856 -35.76 19.79 1.66
N PRO A 857 -34.78 18.88 1.52
CA PRO A 857 -33.82 18.55 2.59
C PRO A 857 -33.13 19.80 3.18
N GLY A 858 -33.42 20.11 4.43
CA GLY A 858 -32.95 21.29 5.15
C GLY A 858 -33.67 22.61 4.85
N ILE A 859 -34.72 22.64 4.00
CA ILE A 859 -35.56 23.83 3.74
C ILE A 859 -36.94 23.64 4.35
N ILE A 860 -37.25 24.48 5.34
CA ILE A 860 -38.51 24.51 6.05
C ILE A 860 -39.39 25.64 5.49
N ARG A 861 -40.62 25.32 5.13
CA ARG A 861 -41.71 26.26 4.89
C ARG A 861 -42.53 26.38 6.19
N THR A 862 -42.78 27.59 6.67
CA THR A 862 -43.59 27.82 7.87
C THR A 862 -44.26 29.19 7.85
N TRP A 863 -45.36 29.31 8.58
CA TRP A 863 -46.01 30.58 8.85
C TRP A 863 -45.26 31.36 9.93
N VAL A 864 -45.02 32.64 9.67
CA VAL A 864 -44.30 33.57 10.56
C VAL A 864 -44.99 34.92 10.59
N ARG A 865 -44.83 35.68 11.68
CA ARG A 865 -45.23 37.09 11.76
C ARG A 865 -44.00 37.96 12.06
N PRO A 866 -43.77 39.06 11.31
CA PRO A 866 -42.71 40.02 11.63
C PRO A 866 -42.83 40.57 13.05
N LEU A 867 -41.68 40.80 13.69
CA LEU A 867 -41.58 41.44 14.99
C LEU A 867 -41.30 42.94 14.84
N THR A 868 -41.85 43.76 15.74
CA THR A 868 -41.57 45.21 15.74
C THR A 868 -40.13 45.48 16.21
N PRO A 869 -39.51 46.62 15.84
CA PRO A 869 -38.15 46.94 16.29
C PRO A 869 -37.96 46.85 17.81
N ASP A 870 -38.97 47.25 18.59
CA ASP A 870 -38.94 47.15 20.05
C ASP A 870 -38.99 45.69 20.54
N GLN A 871 -39.75 44.82 19.86
CA GLN A 871 -39.75 43.38 20.13
C GLN A 871 -38.41 42.72 19.76
N VAL A 872 -37.80 43.07 18.62
CA VAL A 872 -36.46 42.58 18.25
C VAL A 872 -35.40 43.01 19.28
N ASN A 873 -35.44 44.28 19.69
CA ASN A 873 -34.56 44.82 20.73
C ASN A 873 -34.77 44.13 22.09
N PHE A 874 -36.02 43.79 22.44
CA PHE A 874 -36.34 43.03 23.64
C PHE A 874 -35.76 41.61 23.60
N PHE A 875 -35.93 40.87 22.49
CA PHE A 875 -35.34 39.53 22.35
C PHE A 875 -33.81 39.58 22.40
N LEU A 876 -33.16 40.58 21.79
CA LEU A 876 -31.72 40.81 21.92
C LEU A 876 -31.27 41.09 23.36
N ALA A 877 -32.04 41.87 24.13
CA ALA A 877 -31.72 42.17 25.53
C ALA A 877 -31.97 40.99 26.47
N ALA A 878 -33.00 40.19 26.20
CA ALA A 878 -33.34 38.98 26.94
C ALA A 878 -32.36 37.82 26.68
N TYR A 879 -31.95 37.65 25.42
CA TYR A 879 -31.11 36.56 24.95
C TYR A 879 -29.86 37.12 24.22
N PRO A 880 -28.92 37.79 24.93
CA PRO A 880 -27.78 38.48 24.30
C PRO A 880 -26.75 37.56 23.62
N ASN A 881 -26.88 36.24 23.79
CA ASN A 881 -26.08 35.23 23.09
C ASN A 881 -26.81 34.61 21.87
N SER A 882 -28.09 34.97 21.65
CA SER A 882 -28.86 34.61 20.46
C SER A 882 -28.70 35.66 19.36
N ALA A 883 -29.15 35.34 18.15
CA ALA A 883 -29.18 36.30 17.04
C ALA A 883 -30.57 36.97 16.91
N PRO A 884 -30.66 38.20 16.36
CA PRO A 884 -31.89 39.01 16.37
C PRO A 884 -33.05 38.35 15.61
N GLN A 885 -34.03 37.86 16.36
CA GLN A 885 -35.23 37.25 15.82
C GLN A 885 -36.05 38.30 15.07
N LYS A 886 -36.17 38.18 13.75
CA LYS A 886 -36.97 39.09 12.91
C LYS A 886 -38.45 38.75 12.89
N TYR A 887 -38.79 37.49 13.19
CA TYR A 887 -40.15 36.96 13.18
C TYR A 887 -40.37 36.06 14.39
N CYS A 888 -41.64 35.82 14.72
CA CYS A 888 -42.06 34.68 15.51
C CYS A 888 -42.77 33.65 14.60
N LEU A 889 -42.65 32.37 14.93
CA LEU A 889 -43.35 31.26 14.27
C LEU A 889 -44.85 31.28 14.68
N VAL A 890 -45.77 31.21 13.72
CA VAL A 890 -47.21 31.29 14.01
C VAL A 890 -47.79 29.89 14.26
N PRO A 891 -48.38 29.60 15.43
CA PRO A 891 -49.06 28.32 15.70
C PRO A 891 -50.29 28.14 14.82
N GLN A 892 -50.52 26.92 14.34
CA GLN A 892 -51.61 26.57 13.41
C GLN A 892 -53.00 26.91 13.99
N GLU A 893 -53.18 26.66 15.29
CA GLU A 893 -54.41 26.85 16.04
C GLU A 893 -54.85 28.31 16.16
N ILE A 894 -53.93 29.27 16.00
CA ILE A 894 -54.23 30.72 16.03
C ILE A 894 -53.96 31.43 14.71
N LEU A 895 -53.44 30.75 13.67
CA LEU A 895 -53.04 31.34 12.39
C LEU A 895 -54.13 32.23 11.75
N SER A 896 -55.41 31.85 11.86
CA SER A 896 -56.56 32.62 11.35
C SER A 896 -56.87 33.91 12.12
N SER A 897 -56.24 34.13 13.27
CA SER A 897 -56.39 35.30 14.15
C SER A 897 -55.13 36.17 14.26
N VAL A 898 -54.00 35.75 13.68
CA VAL A 898 -52.73 36.49 13.73
C VAL A 898 -52.58 37.37 12.49
N PRO A 899 -52.71 38.71 12.60
CA PRO A 899 -52.52 39.62 11.48
C PRO A 899 -51.06 39.64 11.01
N ASP A 900 -50.86 40.04 9.75
CA ASP A 900 -49.56 40.16 9.10
C ASP A 900 -48.72 38.87 9.04
N SER A 901 -49.39 37.71 9.17
CA SER A 901 -48.81 36.38 8.97
C SER A 901 -48.37 36.17 7.51
N GLN A 902 -47.16 35.65 7.33
CA GLN A 902 -46.51 35.38 6.04
C GLN A 902 -46.07 33.92 5.98
N LEU A 903 -46.18 33.29 4.82
CA LEU A 903 -45.63 31.95 4.57
C LEU A 903 -44.27 32.10 3.90
N LEU A 904 -43.20 31.77 4.60
CA LEU A 904 -41.81 31.96 4.14
C LEU A 904 -41.02 30.64 4.17
N LEU A 905 -39.93 30.62 3.41
CA LEU A 905 -38.93 29.56 3.35
C LEU A 905 -37.71 29.92 4.21
N PHE A 906 -37.15 28.93 4.91
CA PHE A 906 -35.97 29.09 5.73
C PHE A 906 -35.08 27.85 5.67
N ALA A 907 -33.77 28.01 5.83
CA ALA A 907 -32.91 26.86 6.12
C ALA A 907 -33.07 26.42 7.58
N LYS A 908 -33.16 25.10 7.79
CA LYS A 908 -33.06 24.45 9.10
C LYS A 908 -31.65 24.72 9.67
N PRO A 909 -31.50 25.12 10.94
CA PRO A 909 -30.21 25.27 11.58
C PRO A 909 -29.53 23.89 11.80
N PRO A 910 -28.23 23.86 12.12
CA PRO A 910 -27.56 22.70 12.72
C PRO A 910 -28.31 22.14 13.93
N GLU A 911 -28.11 20.85 14.21
CA GLU A 911 -28.76 20.18 15.35
C GLU A 911 -27.98 20.32 16.67
N ASP A 912 -26.69 20.65 16.59
CA ASP A 912 -25.86 21.01 17.74
C ASP A 912 -26.15 22.48 18.15
N PRO A 913 -26.44 22.80 19.43
CA PRO A 913 -26.81 24.15 19.84
C PRO A 913 -25.73 25.23 19.65
N GLU A 914 -24.45 24.91 19.80
CA GLU A 914 -23.38 25.90 19.60
C GLU A 914 -23.08 26.11 18.10
N ASP A 915 -23.15 25.05 17.29
CA ASP A 915 -23.11 25.21 15.83
C ASP A 915 -24.34 25.96 15.31
N ALA A 916 -25.52 25.74 15.90
CA ALA A 916 -26.74 26.47 15.55
C ALA A 916 -26.59 27.97 15.82
N LYS A 917 -26.11 28.32 17.01
CA LYS A 917 -25.75 29.70 17.40
C LYS A 917 -24.75 30.34 16.43
N ARG A 918 -23.76 29.60 15.92
CA ARG A 918 -22.83 30.06 14.86
C ARG A 918 -23.55 30.28 13.53
N ALA A 919 -24.39 29.35 13.10
CA ALA A 919 -25.22 29.48 11.89
C ALA A 919 -26.15 30.71 11.96
N TYR A 920 -26.77 30.98 13.11
CA TYR A 920 -27.59 32.17 13.35
C TYR A 920 -26.77 33.47 13.28
N GLN A 921 -25.57 33.50 13.88
CA GLN A 921 -24.65 34.64 13.79
C GLN A 921 -24.19 34.93 12.36
N TYR A 922 -23.92 33.88 11.57
CA TYR A 922 -23.60 33.98 10.14
C TYR A 922 -24.80 34.51 9.34
N ALA A 923 -25.96 33.89 9.48
CA ALA A 923 -27.15 34.16 8.68
C ALA A 923 -27.67 35.59 8.84
N LEU A 924 -27.66 36.11 10.08
CA LEU A 924 -28.21 37.42 10.42
C LEU A 924 -27.19 38.56 10.34
N ASN A 925 -25.99 38.30 9.80
CA ASN A 925 -25.08 39.36 9.35
C ASN A 925 -25.79 40.24 8.30
N PRO A 926 -25.90 41.58 8.48
CA PRO A 926 -26.62 42.46 7.55
C PRO A 926 -26.12 42.43 6.10
N SER A 927 -24.85 42.07 5.88
CA SER A 927 -24.26 41.92 4.54
C SER A 927 -24.63 40.61 3.84
N ILE A 928 -25.12 39.62 4.59
CA ILE A 928 -25.49 38.28 4.11
C ILE A 928 -27.02 38.16 4.02
N ASN A 929 -27.73 38.56 5.08
CA ASN A 929 -29.20 38.60 5.16
C ASN A 929 -29.87 37.28 4.72
N TYR A 930 -29.43 36.17 5.31
CA TYR A 930 -29.87 34.82 4.97
C TYR A 930 -31.16 34.43 5.71
N ALA A 931 -32.06 33.70 5.06
CA ALA A 931 -33.27 33.18 5.68
C ALA A 931 -32.99 31.89 6.48
N ILE A 932 -32.76 32.03 7.79
CA ILE A 932 -32.65 30.94 8.76
C ILE A 932 -33.92 30.87 9.64
N LEU A 933 -34.32 29.66 10.03
CA LEU A 933 -35.61 29.41 10.70
C LEU A 933 -35.69 30.14 12.06
N PRO A 934 -36.75 30.93 12.36
CA PRO A 934 -36.91 31.55 13.68
C PRO A 934 -37.04 30.54 14.82
N GLN A 935 -36.60 30.91 16.03
CA GLN A 935 -36.52 29.98 17.18
C GLN A 935 -37.72 30.01 18.13
N PHE A 936 -38.62 31.01 18.01
CA PHE A 936 -39.65 31.30 19.01
C PHE A 936 -41.05 31.35 18.40
N ALA A 937 -42.04 30.86 19.14
CA ALA A 937 -43.45 30.94 18.75
C ALA A 937 -44.06 32.33 19.06
N CYS A 938 -45.10 32.73 18.33
CA CYS A 938 -45.81 33.98 18.57
C CYS A 938 -46.69 33.91 19.83
N THR A 939 -46.39 34.74 20.84
CA THR A 939 -47.20 34.91 22.05
C THR A 939 -48.32 35.95 21.85
N PRO A 940 -49.40 35.97 22.66
CA PRO A 940 -50.45 37.00 22.60
C PRO A 940 -49.92 38.44 22.70
N GLU A 941 -48.86 38.66 23.48
CA GLU A 941 -48.16 39.95 23.61
C GLU A 941 -47.49 40.32 22.29
N THR A 942 -46.74 39.39 21.68
CA THR A 942 -46.07 39.65 20.40
C THR A 942 -47.08 39.98 19.29
N ILE A 943 -48.20 39.24 19.23
CA ILE A 943 -49.29 39.38 18.26
C ILE A 943 -50.00 40.73 18.41
N SER A 944 -50.26 41.16 19.66
CA SER A 944 -50.88 42.46 19.97
C SER A 944 -49.92 43.65 19.87
N GLY A 945 -48.64 43.42 19.57
CA GLY A 945 -47.61 44.46 19.43
C GLY A 945 -46.96 44.89 20.75
N GLY A 946 -47.28 44.23 21.87
CA GLY A 946 -46.64 44.42 23.16
C GLY A 946 -45.28 43.73 23.26
N LEU A 947 -44.61 43.94 24.40
CA LEU A 947 -43.41 43.19 24.79
C LEU A 947 -43.82 41.96 25.62
N PRO A 948 -43.17 40.79 25.45
CA PRO A 948 -43.41 39.62 26.30
C PRO A 948 -43.23 39.92 27.79
N THR A 949 -44.17 39.47 28.62
CA THR A 949 -44.22 39.82 30.05
C THR A 949 -43.47 38.84 30.97
N SER A 950 -43.16 37.63 30.50
CA SER A 950 -42.42 36.61 31.25
C SER A 950 -41.58 35.73 30.33
N ILE A 951 -40.26 35.74 30.54
CA ILE A 951 -39.30 34.91 29.79
C ILE A 951 -39.00 33.65 30.62
N GLY A 952 -39.82 32.61 30.45
CA GLY A 952 -39.57 31.29 31.01
C GLY A 952 -38.48 30.57 30.22
N ALA A 953 -37.44 30.07 30.90
CA ALA A 953 -36.38 29.28 30.29
C ALA A 953 -36.87 27.84 30.00
N GLY A 954 -37.60 27.70 28.89
CA GLY A 954 -38.15 26.42 28.41
C GLY A 954 -39.50 26.54 27.70
N ASP A 955 -40.25 27.61 27.92
CA ASP A 955 -41.66 27.70 27.47
C ASP A 955 -41.84 28.26 26.05
N TRP A 956 -40.79 28.90 25.48
CA TRP A 956 -40.90 29.70 24.26
C TRP A 956 -39.98 29.25 23.10
N GLU A 957 -38.95 28.44 23.39
CA GLU A 957 -38.04 27.92 22.37
C GLU A 957 -38.68 26.72 21.65
N VAL A 958 -39.06 26.93 20.39
CA VAL A 958 -39.47 25.83 19.50
C VAL A 958 -38.19 25.16 19.03
N ASN A 959 -37.78 24.07 19.70
CA ASN A 959 -36.59 23.32 19.32
C ASN A 959 -36.72 22.80 17.86
N PRO A 960 -36.01 23.38 16.88
CA PRO A 960 -36.24 23.09 15.46
C PRO A 960 -35.62 21.76 15.00
N THR A 961 -34.93 21.06 15.92
CA THR A 961 -34.34 19.73 15.69
C THR A 961 -35.31 18.61 16.08
N SER A 962 -36.33 18.91 16.89
CA SER A 962 -37.27 17.93 17.44
C SER A 962 -38.62 18.01 16.74
N GLN A 963 -38.99 16.95 16.02
CA GLN A 963 -40.38 16.76 15.56
C GLN A 963 -41.36 16.52 16.73
N TYR A 964 -40.86 16.24 17.93
CA TYR A 964 -41.66 16.11 19.14
C TYR A 964 -41.77 17.45 19.86
N PRO A 965 -42.97 17.86 20.35
CA PRO A 965 -43.11 19.07 21.13
C PRO A 965 -42.28 18.99 22.41
N ALA A 966 -41.66 20.11 22.80
CA ALA A 966 -40.97 20.23 24.07
C ALA A 966 -41.91 19.85 25.23
N ARG A 967 -41.35 19.17 26.23
CA ARG A 967 -42.07 18.72 27.43
C ARG A 967 -41.43 19.35 28.67
N THR A 968 -41.94 20.49 29.08
CA THR A 968 -41.51 21.19 30.30
C THR A 968 -42.10 20.48 31.52
N ALA A 969 -41.36 20.43 32.62
CA ALA A 969 -41.79 19.78 33.86
C ALA A 969 -41.64 20.72 35.07
N ALA A 970 -42.73 20.91 35.82
CA ALA A 970 -42.78 21.84 36.95
C ALA A 970 -42.52 21.12 38.29
N ILE A 971 -41.45 21.53 38.98
CA ILE A 971 -41.10 21.08 40.33
C ILE A 971 -41.35 22.22 41.32
N TYR A 972 -42.13 21.96 42.36
CA TYR A 972 -42.39 22.90 43.44
C TYR A 972 -41.75 22.42 44.76
N CYS A 973 -40.84 23.23 45.29
CA CYS A 973 -40.32 23.08 46.65
C CYS A 973 -41.28 23.73 47.66
N LYS A 974 -41.79 22.99 48.64
CA LYS A 974 -42.54 23.54 49.77
C LYS A 974 -41.62 24.02 50.88
N ALA A 975 -42.10 24.99 51.66
CA ALA A 975 -41.39 25.57 52.81
C ALA A 975 -41.16 24.59 53.98
N ASP A 976 -41.68 23.36 53.91
CA ASP A 976 -41.44 22.26 54.83
C ASP A 976 -40.39 21.25 54.33
N GLY A 977 -39.80 21.48 53.16
CA GLY A 977 -38.82 20.58 52.52
C GLY A 977 -39.44 19.41 51.74
N SER A 978 -40.77 19.39 51.55
CA SER A 978 -41.40 18.44 50.62
C SER A 978 -41.32 18.95 49.17
N ILE A 979 -41.22 18.00 48.23
CA ILE A 979 -41.23 18.25 46.78
C ILE A 979 -42.52 17.74 46.19
N GLU A 980 -43.12 18.54 45.32
CA GLU A 980 -44.28 18.14 44.51
C GLU A 980 -43.97 18.41 43.03
N VAL A 981 -44.00 17.34 42.23
CA VAL A 981 -43.80 17.38 40.78
C VAL A 981 -45.18 17.37 40.13
N TYR A 982 -45.72 18.55 39.86
CA TYR A 982 -47.15 18.70 39.58
C TYR A 982 -47.55 18.47 38.12
N GLU A 983 -46.66 18.80 37.19
CA GLU A 983 -47.00 18.90 35.78
C GLU A 983 -45.85 18.46 34.88
N VAL A 984 -46.16 17.62 33.89
CA VAL A 984 -45.43 17.58 32.62
C VAL A 984 -46.36 18.17 31.58
N ILE A 985 -46.00 19.34 31.06
CA ILE A 985 -46.81 20.12 30.13
C ILE A 985 -46.22 19.97 28.73
N ASN A 986 -47.07 19.85 27.72
CA ASN A 986 -46.63 20.01 26.33
C ASN A 986 -46.45 21.50 25.98
N SER A 987 -45.87 21.78 24.81
CA SER A 987 -45.69 23.15 24.26
C SER A 987 -46.99 23.89 23.87
N VAL A 988 -48.12 23.54 24.49
CA VAL A 988 -49.47 24.08 24.25
C VAL A 988 -50.21 24.38 25.57
N GLY A 989 -49.53 24.25 26.73
CA GLY A 989 -50.15 24.47 28.03
C GLY A 989 -51.10 23.35 28.47
N GLN A 990 -51.04 22.15 27.86
CA GLN A 990 -51.87 21.01 28.26
C GLN A 990 -51.08 19.98 29.06
N LEU A 991 -51.69 19.59 30.18
CA LEU A 991 -51.17 18.66 31.18
C LEU A 991 -51.17 17.21 30.63
N ALA A 992 -49.98 16.61 30.48
CA ALA A 992 -49.83 15.27 29.91
C ALA A 992 -50.07 14.13 30.91
N PHE A 993 -49.69 14.30 32.18
CA PHE A 993 -50.02 13.41 33.30
C PHE A 993 -49.71 14.07 34.65
N VAL A 994 -50.32 13.56 35.73
CA VAL A 994 -50.06 13.98 37.12
C VAL A 994 -49.36 12.84 37.87
N VAL A 995 -48.37 13.17 38.71
CA VAL A 995 -47.87 12.29 39.78
C VAL A 995 -48.29 12.94 41.10
N THR A 996 -49.14 12.28 41.89
CA THR A 996 -49.67 12.90 43.11
C THR A 996 -48.75 12.70 44.31
N PRO A 997 -48.84 13.57 45.34
CA PRO A 997 -48.17 13.32 46.62
C PRO A 997 -48.57 11.97 47.27
N ALA A 998 -49.74 11.42 46.94
CA ALA A 998 -50.17 10.10 47.42
C ALA A 998 -49.42 8.95 46.71
N ASP A 999 -49.14 9.07 45.41
CA ASP A 999 -48.35 8.08 44.66
C ASP A 999 -46.90 8.00 45.18
N ILE A 1000 -46.35 9.15 45.59
CA ILE A 1000 -45.02 9.26 46.20
C ILE A 1000 -45.05 8.73 47.64
N ALA A 1001 -46.04 9.13 48.45
CA ALA A 1001 -46.16 8.70 49.85
C ALA A 1001 -46.47 7.20 50.02
N ALA A 1002 -47.08 6.55 49.02
CA ALA A 1002 -47.31 5.10 49.01
C ALA A 1002 -46.01 4.28 48.90
N VAL A 1003 -44.89 4.90 48.50
CA VAL A 1003 -43.60 4.24 48.28
C VAL A 1003 -42.58 4.78 49.29
N GLY A 1004 -42.51 4.15 50.47
CA GLY A 1004 -41.54 4.54 51.50
C GLY A 1004 -40.09 4.33 51.06
N PHE A 1005 -39.30 5.41 50.95
CA PHE A 1005 -37.91 5.38 50.49
C PHE A 1005 -36.88 5.42 51.62
N ALA A 1006 -35.98 4.42 51.65
CA ALA A 1006 -34.69 4.52 52.32
C ALA A 1006 -33.65 5.23 51.42
N PRO A 1007 -32.60 5.89 51.97
CA PRO A 1007 -31.52 6.47 51.17
C PRO A 1007 -30.83 5.40 50.31
N GLY A 1008 -30.63 5.68 49.02
CA GLY A 1008 -29.95 4.76 48.08
C GLY A 1008 -30.82 3.64 47.48
N GLU A 1009 -32.12 3.54 47.78
CA GLU A 1009 -33.02 2.66 47.03
C GLU A 1009 -33.49 3.29 45.71
N ASN A 1010 -33.55 2.48 44.65
CA ASN A 1010 -34.13 2.83 43.36
C ASN A 1010 -35.46 2.09 43.20
N ARG A 1011 -36.56 2.77 42.89
CA ARG A 1011 -37.87 2.11 42.66
C ARG A 1011 -38.55 2.61 41.38
N LEU A 1012 -39.31 1.70 40.75
CA LEU A 1012 -40.24 2.01 39.67
C LEU A 1012 -41.60 2.41 40.27
N ILE A 1013 -42.15 3.54 39.80
CA ILE A 1013 -43.54 3.92 40.02
C ILE A 1013 -44.29 3.82 38.69
N ARG A 1014 -45.52 3.30 38.75
CA ARG A 1014 -46.36 3.02 37.57
C ARG A 1014 -47.74 3.64 37.76
N SER A 1015 -47.91 4.89 37.30
CA SER A 1015 -49.21 5.57 37.25
C SER A 1015 -49.92 5.28 35.92
N GLY A 1016 -51.25 5.18 35.93
CA GLY A 1016 -52.11 4.97 34.74
C GLY A 1016 -51.88 3.68 33.94
N GLY A 1017 -50.87 2.87 34.26
CA GLY A 1017 -50.51 1.64 33.57
C GLY A 1017 -49.62 1.81 32.32
N GLN A 1018 -49.52 3.01 31.75
CA GLN A 1018 -48.85 3.29 30.48
C GLN A 1018 -47.38 3.77 30.57
N LEU A 1019 -46.89 4.17 31.74
CA LEU A 1019 -45.52 4.69 31.90
C LEU A 1019 -44.83 4.11 33.14
N ASN A 1020 -43.50 3.95 33.08
CA ASN A 1020 -42.66 3.49 34.18
C ASN A 1020 -41.63 4.56 34.53
N VAL A 1021 -41.73 5.18 35.71
CA VAL A 1021 -40.80 6.22 36.16
C VAL A 1021 -39.85 5.64 37.22
N ARG A 1022 -38.54 5.89 37.12
CA ARG A 1022 -37.53 5.41 38.08
C ARG A 1022 -36.96 6.56 38.91
N LEU A 1023 -37.24 6.55 40.20
CA LEU A 1023 -36.77 7.59 41.14
C LEU A 1023 -35.54 7.11 41.92
N TYR A 1024 -34.62 8.04 42.16
CA TYR A 1024 -33.43 7.94 43.01
C TYR A 1024 -33.50 9.03 44.08
N ARG A 1025 -33.02 8.78 45.30
CA ARG A 1025 -32.96 9.78 46.38
C ARG A 1025 -31.51 10.01 46.80
N LEU A 1026 -31.02 11.23 46.58
CA LEU A 1026 -29.63 11.60 46.87
C LEU A 1026 -29.44 12.13 48.31
N GLY A 1027 -30.49 12.72 48.90
CA GLY A 1027 -30.40 13.25 50.27
C GLY A 1027 -31.73 13.58 50.95
N THR A 1028 -31.66 14.46 51.95
CA THR A 1028 -32.82 15.10 52.58
C THR A 1028 -33.25 16.31 51.75
N GLY A 1029 -34.12 16.08 50.76
CA GLY A 1029 -34.62 17.11 49.84
C GLY A 1029 -34.30 16.80 48.38
N GLU A 1030 -33.20 16.12 48.10
CA GLU A 1030 -32.77 15.86 46.71
C GLU A 1030 -33.23 14.50 46.16
N PHE A 1031 -33.82 14.54 44.96
CA PHE A 1031 -34.16 13.38 44.14
C PHE A 1031 -33.56 13.52 42.74
N GLN A 1032 -33.24 12.39 42.12
CA GLN A 1032 -32.71 12.31 40.75
C GLN A 1032 -33.54 11.30 39.94
N VAL A 1033 -33.65 11.53 38.64
CA VAL A 1033 -34.38 10.65 37.71
C VAL A 1033 -33.42 10.27 36.59
N ASN A 1034 -32.88 9.03 36.64
CA ASN A 1034 -31.88 8.55 35.68
C ASN A 1034 -32.43 7.43 34.79
N ALA A 1035 -32.12 7.52 33.50
CA ALA A 1035 -32.11 6.39 32.57
C ALA A 1035 -30.66 5.94 32.30
N PRO A 1036 -30.39 4.68 31.93
CA PRO A 1036 -29.08 4.25 31.43
C PRO A 1036 -28.78 4.87 30.07
N ALA A 1037 -27.50 5.05 29.74
CA ALA A 1037 -27.08 5.41 28.39
C ALA A 1037 -27.23 4.21 27.42
N ASN A 1038 -27.43 4.53 26.13
CA ASN A 1038 -27.46 3.65 24.96
C ASN A 1038 -28.68 2.70 24.83
N GLY A 1039 -29.64 3.08 23.96
CA GLY A 1039 -30.31 2.12 23.07
C GLY A 1039 -31.67 1.52 23.47
N ASP A 1040 -32.71 2.33 23.72
CA ASP A 1040 -34.12 1.90 23.69
C ASP A 1040 -35.02 3.06 23.19
N PRO A 1041 -36.08 2.84 22.39
CA PRO A 1041 -36.74 3.92 21.63
C PRO A 1041 -37.83 4.70 22.37
N ASN A 1042 -37.95 4.56 23.70
CA ASN A 1042 -38.97 5.24 24.51
C ASN A 1042 -38.37 6.48 25.19
N GLY A 1043 -38.60 7.67 24.63
CA GLY A 1043 -37.99 8.93 25.08
C GLY A 1043 -38.50 9.48 26.42
N TYR A 1044 -37.59 10.04 27.21
CA TYR A 1044 -37.84 10.68 28.52
C TYR A 1044 -37.07 12.01 28.68
N VAL A 1045 -37.45 12.80 29.69
CA VAL A 1045 -36.99 14.18 29.90
C VAL A 1045 -35.96 14.25 31.04
N HIS A 1046 -34.89 15.03 30.86
CA HIS A 1046 -33.97 15.40 31.94
C HIS A 1046 -34.49 16.64 32.68
N ILE A 1047 -34.47 16.61 34.02
CA ILE A 1047 -34.78 17.76 34.87
C ILE A 1047 -33.67 17.90 35.91
N TRP A 1048 -33.12 19.10 36.06
CA TRP A 1048 -32.11 19.43 37.06
C TRP A 1048 -32.63 20.52 37.97
N GLY A 1049 -32.59 20.29 39.29
CA GLY A 1049 -33.01 21.26 40.30
C GLY A 1049 -32.81 20.70 41.70
N GLY A 1050 -32.54 21.58 42.66
CA GLY A 1050 -32.48 21.28 44.09
C GLY A 1050 -33.45 22.17 44.86
N CYS A 1051 -33.79 21.74 46.08
CA CYS A 1051 -34.54 22.50 47.08
C CYS A 1051 -33.65 22.65 48.32
#